data_AF-A0A2S8F2L3-F1
#
_entry.id   AF-A0A2S8F2L3-F1
#
_cell.length_a   1.000
_cell.length_b   1.000
_cell.length_c   1.000
_cell.angle_alpha   90.00
_cell.angle_beta   90.00
_cell.angle_gamma   90.00
#
_symmetry.space_group_name_H-M   'P 1'
#
loop_
_entity.id
_entity.type
_entity.pdbx_description
1 polymer ?
#
loop_
_entity_poly.entity_id
_entity_poly.type
_entity_poly.pdbx_seq_one_letter_code
_entity_poly.pdbx_strand_id
1 'polypeptide(L)'
;MNLTWKLFIAHARQQKIRFLLTAMAMIAAIGVVLWVVSAYEAIASRFDEQTEGFVGSYTAFVVPSDVDQWISPEMITAVANHPAVESANPVTQFKMMFRRAEPLPDADGPPQRFWPSVVGTNAKGSRYPLLDGRWLDPGVETEAVVSSGVAESLKLRPGDAIQFRTKSQEVIKLTVVGVVQQPAAEVEFAMTRTKGGAPGGVNRGPASVAAYVPRSIIPTLTGTADGTNLLEVKLRPSQTADVLVETLASADPALELLRTEDIRAKISSGFEAEGARKQAYFVTALSILASAFIIFTTLSMGVNERARQLAILRAVGLRRSQVAWLVLVEALVLAIFGWVGGLAGGWVLLQVLANATPQLFPNGVQLGTASILLTGLCSFLGSLLASLFPIWKATRISPLEAMAPTQDRPKNSRWYALAAVVSLLLIAVNPLLVYGVSMPEQLRFALIMLMGAPATVLGFALLSPLVILGVERLLSPLIAAILRLQSGLVKSQLSTNMWRTTGIAASLMLGLGLYTATQVWGHSMLGGFVPGHWTPDTIVKFANGLPIEQFDQIREVQGIDSERCLKIAVEQTKLVGDPLNAAERDSAVRQDNISLIGLDCEKAFTGSDPLFQLTFVQGNREEALTKLKQGRCCLVPDTFDRLAGLKVGDQITMIPPNRPKVPVEYTIAGIVSMPGSNWITKTSGIRRHFVRTAGIVLAPETEVRDDFALPMLEYLWLDPESGTKSEQLQQDLEAFVAAMPADESAGRRPAGKGPGRISSLFGRDGLQVTSLEDVRSSMRRRGGAAVRAMGWLPLVTLLVVSLGVVNTMAASVRARRWEFGILRAVGLRRFGLVKLVISESIMIGLVASGLSLAFGILTGWTCLGLVSYVSNQWFEGVSTPLVVPWSSLVFGYVLTFVLCFLAALWPAISSGRAEPLSLLQAGRAST
;
A
#
# COMPACT_ATOMS: atom_id res chain seq x y z
N MET A 1 -20.77 -50.89 4.18
CA MET A 1 -19.85 -49.77 3.89
C MET A 1 -18.54 -50.41 3.42
N ASN A 2 -18.30 -50.27 2.12
CA ASN A 2 -18.42 -51.40 1.19
C ASN A 2 -17.46 -51.19 0.02
N LEU A 3 -16.49 -52.09 -0.22
CA LEU A 3 -15.60 -52.18 -1.40
C LEU A 3 -14.74 -50.93 -1.74
N THR A 4 -15.31 -49.74 -1.84
CA THR A 4 -14.68 -48.47 -2.24
C THR A 4 -13.54 -48.05 -1.32
N TRP A 5 -13.73 -48.13 0.01
CA TRP A 5 -12.66 -47.86 0.98
C TRP A 5 -11.49 -48.84 0.86
N LYS A 6 -11.76 -50.14 0.62
CA LYS A 6 -10.72 -51.15 0.41
C LYS A 6 -9.94 -50.87 -0.87
N LEU A 7 -10.64 -50.55 -1.96
CA LEU A 7 -10.03 -50.18 -3.25
C LEU A 7 -9.17 -48.91 -3.11
N PHE A 8 -9.67 -47.88 -2.44
CA PHE A 8 -8.91 -46.65 -2.18
C PHE A 8 -7.61 -46.92 -1.41
N ILE A 9 -7.68 -47.64 -0.28
CA ILE A 9 -6.50 -47.94 0.54
C ILE A 9 -5.49 -48.80 -0.23
N ALA A 10 -5.96 -49.80 -0.98
CA ALA A 10 -5.09 -50.63 -1.81
C ALA A 10 -4.35 -49.79 -2.86
N HIS A 11 -5.05 -48.87 -3.54
CA HIS A 11 -4.46 -47.97 -4.52
C HIS A 11 -3.46 -47.00 -3.89
N ALA A 12 -3.80 -46.37 -2.76
CA ALA A 12 -2.91 -45.45 -2.06
C ALA A 12 -1.61 -46.15 -1.62
N ARG A 13 -1.70 -47.41 -1.17
CA ARG A 13 -0.52 -48.22 -0.80
C ARG A 13 0.33 -48.64 -1.99
N GLN A 14 -0.28 -48.88 -3.14
CA GLN A 14 0.44 -49.29 -4.36
C GLN A 14 1.18 -48.10 -5.02
N GLN A 15 0.63 -46.89 -4.91
CA GLN A 15 1.12 -45.68 -5.59
C GLN A 15 1.56 -44.59 -4.60
N LYS A 16 2.41 -44.95 -3.62
CA LYS A 16 2.80 -44.08 -2.49
C LYS A 16 3.35 -42.71 -2.91
N ILE A 17 4.29 -42.69 -3.86
CA ILE A 17 4.95 -41.45 -4.33
C ILE A 17 3.91 -40.48 -4.90
N ARG A 18 2.97 -41.00 -5.68
CA ARG A 18 1.95 -40.19 -6.31
C ARG A 18 0.98 -39.63 -5.29
N PHE A 19 0.48 -40.47 -4.37
CA PHE A 19 -0.41 -40.03 -3.30
C PHE A 19 0.25 -38.89 -2.49
N LEU A 20 1.54 -39.03 -2.18
CA LEU A 20 2.32 -38.03 -1.45
C LEU A 20 2.46 -36.72 -2.25
N LEU A 21 2.80 -36.78 -3.54
CA LEU A 21 2.88 -35.59 -4.40
C LEU A 21 1.52 -34.88 -4.56
N THR A 22 0.42 -35.62 -4.69
CA THR A 22 -0.92 -35.02 -4.75
C THR A 22 -1.31 -34.39 -3.42
N ALA A 23 -0.99 -35.04 -2.30
CA ALA A 23 -1.24 -34.48 -0.97
C ALA A 23 -0.41 -33.20 -0.75
N MET A 24 0.87 -33.18 -1.13
CA MET A 24 1.71 -31.98 -1.06
C MET A 24 1.16 -30.82 -1.90
N ALA A 25 0.66 -31.09 -3.12
CA ALA A 25 0.04 -30.07 -3.96
C ALA A 25 -1.26 -29.50 -3.33
N MET A 26 -2.06 -30.35 -2.69
CA MET A 26 -3.25 -29.93 -1.94
C MET A 26 -2.89 -29.09 -0.70
N ILE A 27 -1.88 -29.54 0.06
CA ILE A 27 -1.33 -28.81 1.21
C ILE A 27 -0.83 -27.43 0.78
N ALA A 28 -0.09 -27.37 -0.32
CA ALA A 28 0.41 -26.14 -0.91
C ALA A 28 -0.75 -25.19 -1.28
N ALA A 29 -1.77 -25.66 -2.01
CA ALA A 29 -2.92 -24.85 -2.38
C ALA A 29 -3.63 -24.25 -1.16
N ILE A 30 -4.00 -25.07 -0.18
CA ILE A 30 -4.75 -24.60 1.00
C ILE A 30 -3.86 -23.76 1.93
N GLY A 31 -2.57 -24.10 2.02
CA GLY A 31 -1.59 -23.31 2.78
C GLY A 31 -1.42 -21.89 2.25
N VAL A 32 -1.49 -21.67 0.93
CA VAL A 32 -1.49 -20.31 0.35
C VAL A 32 -2.74 -19.54 0.76
N VAL A 33 -3.93 -20.15 0.70
CA VAL A 33 -5.17 -19.49 1.13
C VAL A 33 -5.08 -19.09 2.59
N LEU A 34 -4.67 -20.01 3.47
CA LEU A 34 -4.51 -19.72 4.89
C LEU A 34 -3.52 -18.57 5.10
N TRP A 35 -2.35 -18.69 4.48
CA TRP A 35 -1.27 -17.74 4.68
C TRP A 35 -1.67 -16.32 4.26
N VAL A 36 -2.35 -16.18 3.12
CA VAL A 36 -2.86 -14.88 2.66
C VAL A 36 -3.93 -14.34 3.61
N VAL A 37 -4.97 -15.13 3.88
CA VAL A 37 -6.11 -14.67 4.70
C VAL A 37 -5.63 -14.28 6.09
N SER A 38 -4.86 -15.16 6.75
CA SER A 38 -4.39 -14.93 8.11
C SER A 38 -3.34 -13.83 8.20
N ALA A 39 -2.47 -13.64 7.20
CA ALA A 39 -1.55 -12.49 7.18
C ALA A 39 -2.32 -11.17 7.14
N TYR A 40 -3.38 -11.09 6.33
CA TYR A 40 -4.21 -9.89 6.25
C TYR A 40 -5.10 -9.71 7.49
N GLU A 41 -5.69 -10.78 8.04
CA GLU A 41 -6.43 -10.71 9.32
C GLU A 41 -5.52 -10.22 10.44
N ALA A 42 -4.27 -10.69 10.52
CA ALA A 42 -3.31 -10.23 11.52
C ALA A 42 -3.00 -8.73 11.37
N ILE A 43 -2.79 -8.26 10.13
CA ILE A 43 -2.61 -6.82 9.85
C ILE A 43 -3.86 -6.01 10.21
N ALA A 44 -5.06 -6.53 9.92
CA ALA A 44 -6.31 -5.86 10.24
C ALA A 44 -6.59 -5.80 11.75
N SER A 45 -6.36 -6.92 12.46
CA SER A 45 -6.56 -7.02 13.92
C SER A 45 -5.64 -6.08 14.71
N ARG A 46 -4.45 -5.77 14.18
CA ARG A 46 -3.57 -4.74 14.75
C ARG A 46 -4.27 -3.38 14.84
N PHE A 47 -5.06 -2.99 13.82
CA PHE A 47 -5.80 -1.73 13.89
C PHE A 47 -6.89 -1.79 14.96
N ASP A 48 -7.61 -2.91 15.07
CA ASP A 48 -8.64 -3.09 16.09
C ASP A 48 -8.04 -3.05 17.52
N GLU A 49 -6.95 -3.76 17.79
CA GLU A 49 -6.22 -3.72 19.08
C GLU A 49 -5.68 -2.32 19.41
N GLN A 50 -5.06 -1.66 18.44
CA GLN A 50 -4.54 -0.31 18.63
C GLN A 50 -5.66 0.72 18.86
N THR A 51 -6.85 0.51 18.29
CA THR A 51 -8.02 1.36 18.50
C THR A 51 -8.52 1.26 19.94
N GLU A 52 -8.61 0.05 20.49
CA GLU A 52 -9.03 -0.15 21.88
C GLU A 52 -8.03 0.48 22.86
N GLY A 53 -6.73 0.31 22.62
CA GLY A 53 -5.69 0.91 23.43
C GLY A 53 -5.61 2.44 23.33
N PHE A 54 -6.18 3.06 22.29
CA PHE A 54 -5.95 4.49 22.00
C PHE A 54 -6.76 5.43 22.88
N VAL A 55 -8.02 5.09 23.15
CA VAL A 55 -8.90 5.94 23.96
C VAL A 55 -8.66 5.79 25.47
N GLY A 56 -8.06 4.67 25.88
CA GLY A 56 -7.73 4.41 27.28
C GLY A 56 -9.00 4.22 28.14
N SER A 57 -8.93 4.65 29.40
CA SER A 57 -9.99 4.43 30.40
C SER A 57 -11.10 5.49 30.44
N TYR A 58 -11.05 6.54 29.61
CA TYR A 58 -12.03 7.61 29.58
C TYR A 58 -13.21 7.29 28.65
N THR A 59 -14.37 7.88 28.93
CA THR A 59 -15.64 7.54 28.25
C THR A 59 -16.00 8.57 27.17
N ALA A 60 -15.61 9.83 27.34
CA ALA A 60 -15.80 10.89 26.35
C ALA A 60 -14.74 11.99 26.44
N PHE A 61 -14.63 12.79 25.38
CA PHE A 61 -13.81 13.99 25.34
C PHE A 61 -14.68 15.20 24.96
N VAL A 62 -14.44 16.35 25.59
CA VAL A 62 -15.05 17.61 25.19
C VAL A 62 -13.96 18.49 24.58
N VAL A 63 -14.21 19.00 23.37
CA VAL A 63 -13.28 19.84 22.61
C VAL A 63 -13.98 21.08 22.06
N PRO A 64 -13.29 22.20 21.90
CA PRO A 64 -13.86 23.39 21.27
C PRO A 64 -13.96 23.25 19.74
N SER A 65 -15.00 23.86 19.17
CA SER A 65 -15.34 23.95 17.74
C SER A 65 -14.36 24.78 16.93
N ASP A 66 -13.62 25.70 17.57
CA ASP A 66 -12.42 26.37 17.00
C ASP A 66 -11.11 25.98 17.76
N VAL A 67 -9.99 25.79 17.04
CA VAL A 67 -8.73 25.27 17.59
C VAL A 67 -8.04 26.33 18.46
N ASP A 68 -8.37 27.59 18.22
CA ASP A 68 -7.85 28.76 18.95
C ASP A 68 -8.72 29.13 20.16
N GLN A 69 -9.81 28.41 20.41
CA GLN A 69 -10.68 28.60 21.58
C GLN A 69 -10.26 27.70 22.74
N TRP A 70 -10.43 28.21 23.95
CA TRP A 70 -10.14 27.51 25.20
C TRP A 70 -11.46 27.21 25.91
N ILE A 71 -11.55 26.06 26.58
CA ILE A 71 -12.70 25.69 27.40
C ILE A 71 -12.68 26.56 28.66
N SER A 72 -13.81 27.23 28.95
CA SER A 72 -13.91 28.12 30.11
C SER A 72 -13.81 27.35 31.44
N PRO A 73 -13.20 27.93 32.50
CA PRO A 73 -13.13 27.29 33.82
C PRO A 73 -14.50 26.96 34.43
N GLU A 74 -15.50 27.78 34.14
CA GLU A 74 -16.90 27.57 34.57
C GLU A 74 -17.47 26.28 33.95
N MET A 75 -17.22 26.05 32.66
CA MET A 75 -17.65 24.84 31.97
C MET A 75 -16.97 23.59 32.52
N ILE A 76 -15.65 23.66 32.78
CA ILE A 76 -14.90 22.53 33.37
C ILE A 76 -15.53 22.13 34.70
N THR A 77 -15.90 23.12 35.51
CA THR A 77 -16.54 22.91 36.81
C THR A 77 -17.96 22.36 36.66
N ALA A 78 -18.73 22.86 35.70
CA ALA A 78 -20.08 22.37 35.41
C ALA A 78 -20.08 20.89 34.99
N VAL A 79 -19.17 20.50 34.10
CA VAL A 79 -19.00 19.09 33.68
C VAL A 79 -18.49 18.24 34.83
N ALA A 80 -17.53 18.72 35.62
CA ALA A 80 -17.00 17.98 36.77
C ALA A 80 -18.06 17.70 37.85
N ASN A 81 -19.00 18.62 38.06
CA ASN A 81 -20.07 18.50 39.05
C ASN A 81 -21.31 17.74 38.54
N HIS A 82 -21.34 17.36 37.27
CA HIS A 82 -22.49 16.67 36.69
C HIS A 82 -22.66 15.26 37.33
N PRO A 83 -23.88 14.85 37.74
CA PRO A 83 -24.11 13.60 38.50
C PRO A 83 -23.60 12.32 37.82
N ALA A 84 -23.60 12.32 36.48
CA ALA A 84 -23.14 11.19 35.67
C ALA A 84 -21.60 11.05 35.59
N VAL A 85 -20.86 12.11 35.95
CA VAL A 85 -19.40 12.18 35.83
C VAL A 85 -18.73 11.63 37.09
N GLU A 86 -17.74 10.75 36.90
CA GLU A 86 -16.85 10.24 37.95
C GLU A 86 -15.65 11.17 38.13
N SER A 87 -15.05 11.60 37.01
CA SER A 87 -13.94 12.55 37.00
C SER A 87 -13.90 13.32 35.68
N ALA A 88 -13.66 14.63 35.74
CA ALA A 88 -13.35 15.46 34.59
C ALA A 88 -11.92 16.01 34.75
N ASN A 89 -11.03 15.65 33.82
CA ASN A 89 -9.63 16.04 33.85
C ASN A 89 -9.35 17.06 32.75
N PRO A 90 -9.05 18.33 33.11
CA PRO A 90 -8.80 19.37 32.13
C PRO A 90 -7.35 19.25 31.64
N VAL A 91 -7.17 19.12 30.32
CA VAL A 91 -5.90 18.88 29.66
C VAL A 91 -5.51 20.05 28.75
N THR A 92 -4.21 20.35 28.74
CA THR A 92 -3.60 21.29 27.80
C THR A 92 -2.62 20.54 26.92
N GLN A 93 -2.96 20.38 25.63
CA GLN A 93 -2.15 19.64 24.67
C GLN A 93 -1.57 20.56 23.59
N PHE A 94 -0.29 20.41 23.26
CA PHE A 94 0.35 21.10 22.14
C PHE A 94 1.54 20.30 21.63
N LYS A 95 2.01 20.57 20.41
CA LYS A 95 3.23 19.94 19.89
C LYS A 95 4.44 20.82 20.20
N MET A 96 5.46 20.23 20.80
CA MET A 96 6.72 20.89 21.15
C MET A 96 7.86 19.89 21.02
N MET A 97 9.02 20.33 20.51
CA MET A 97 10.20 19.47 20.52
C MET A 97 10.84 19.41 21.89
N PHE A 98 11.23 18.21 22.26
CA PHE A 98 12.17 17.96 23.33
C PHE A 98 13.19 16.91 22.88
N ARG A 99 14.32 16.87 23.57
CA ARG A 99 15.41 15.93 23.31
C ARG A 99 15.79 15.22 24.59
N ARG A 100 16.50 14.09 24.46
CA ARG A 100 17.25 13.53 25.60
C ARG A 100 18.26 14.57 26.08
N ALA A 101 18.37 14.76 27.39
CA ALA A 101 19.29 15.73 27.98
C ALA A 101 20.76 15.28 27.84
N GLU A 102 21.00 13.97 27.91
CA GLU A 102 22.32 13.37 27.77
C GLU A 102 22.47 12.69 26.40
N PRO A 103 23.53 13.00 25.62
CA PRO A 103 23.76 12.35 24.33
C PRO A 103 24.08 10.85 24.50
N LEU A 104 23.61 10.03 23.56
CA LEU A 104 23.97 8.61 23.51
C LEU A 104 25.43 8.45 23.04
N PRO A 105 26.25 7.60 23.69
CA PRO A 105 27.70 7.49 23.43
C PRO A 105 28.10 6.87 22.06
N ASP A 106 27.20 6.71 21.10
CA ASP A 106 27.49 6.12 19.77
C ASP A 106 26.53 6.61 18.65
N ALA A 107 25.91 7.78 18.82
CA ALA A 107 24.95 8.30 17.83
C ALA A 107 25.65 9.17 16.77
N ASP A 108 26.41 8.55 15.85
CA ASP A 108 27.02 9.17 14.67
C ASP A 108 26.00 9.53 13.56
N GLY A 109 24.85 10.08 13.96
CA GLY A 109 23.80 10.49 13.03
C GLY A 109 23.10 11.78 13.49
N PRO A 110 22.55 12.58 12.56
CA PRO A 110 21.80 13.76 12.92
C PRO A 110 20.64 13.38 13.86
N PRO A 111 20.32 14.22 14.87
CA PRO A 111 19.27 13.92 15.84
C PRO A 111 17.96 13.60 15.11
N GLN A 112 17.37 12.44 15.40
CA GLN A 112 16.07 12.08 14.83
C GLN A 112 15.05 13.15 15.23
N ARG A 113 14.55 13.89 14.25
CA ARG A 113 13.56 14.96 14.44
C ARG A 113 12.20 14.34 14.76
N PHE A 114 11.94 14.14 16.04
CA PHE A 114 10.72 13.56 16.59
C PHE A 114 9.85 14.66 17.22
N TRP A 115 8.56 14.72 16.88
CA TRP A 115 7.64 15.81 17.27
C TRP A 115 6.46 15.28 18.10
N PRO A 116 6.73 14.81 19.32
CA PRO A 116 5.70 14.33 20.24
C PRO A 116 4.82 15.49 20.74
N SER A 117 3.61 15.15 21.18
CA SER A 117 2.74 16.08 21.90
C SER A 117 3.22 16.24 23.34
N VAL A 118 3.12 17.43 23.89
CA VAL A 118 3.25 17.68 25.33
C VAL A 118 1.84 17.80 25.87
N VAL A 119 1.53 17.00 26.89
CA VAL A 119 0.21 16.91 27.48
C VAL A 119 0.32 17.33 28.94
N GLY A 120 -0.13 18.55 29.24
CA GLY A 120 -0.29 19.06 30.59
C GLY A 120 -1.52 18.45 31.25
N THR A 121 -1.33 17.69 32.32
CA THR A 121 -2.43 17.00 33.03
C THR A 121 -2.22 17.05 34.53
N ASN A 122 -3.33 17.08 35.28
CA ASN A 122 -3.35 16.95 36.75
C ASN A 122 -4.03 15.65 37.19
N ALA A 123 -4.21 14.69 36.27
CA ALA A 123 -4.82 13.40 36.58
C ALA A 123 -4.01 12.65 37.63
N LYS A 124 -4.70 12.14 38.66
CA LYS A 124 -4.08 11.32 39.73
C LYS A 124 -3.61 9.94 39.26
N GLY A 125 -4.06 9.49 38.09
CA GLY A 125 -3.68 8.21 37.51
C GLY A 125 -3.61 8.30 36.00
N SER A 126 -2.86 7.37 35.39
CA SER A 126 -2.75 7.30 33.94
C SER A 126 -4.00 6.72 33.31
N ARG A 127 -4.38 7.23 32.13
CA ARG A 127 -5.41 6.61 31.28
C ARG A 127 -4.92 5.35 30.56
N TYR A 128 -3.61 5.12 30.57
CA TYR A 128 -2.94 4.01 29.91
C TYR A 128 -2.22 3.13 30.92
N PRO A 129 -2.04 1.83 30.66
CA PRO A 129 -1.22 0.96 31.51
C PRO A 129 0.21 1.49 31.63
N LEU A 130 0.75 1.53 32.85
CA LEU A 130 2.17 1.80 33.07
C LEU A 130 2.97 0.55 32.68
N LEU A 131 3.94 0.71 31.79
CA LEU A 131 4.90 -0.35 31.43
C LEU A 131 6.07 -0.39 32.40
N ASP A 132 6.52 0.79 32.82
CA ASP A 132 7.69 0.95 33.69
C ASP A 132 7.59 2.25 34.51
N GLY A 133 8.17 2.27 35.71
CA GLY A 133 8.15 3.42 36.62
C GLY A 133 6.79 3.73 37.25
N ARG A 134 6.53 5.01 37.54
CA ARG A 134 5.30 5.51 38.19
C ARG A 134 4.63 6.63 37.40
N TRP A 135 3.38 6.94 37.77
CA TRP A 135 2.66 8.11 37.23
C TRP A 135 3.13 9.42 37.89
N LEU A 136 2.73 10.56 37.33
CA LEU A 136 3.08 11.91 37.80
C LEU A 136 2.55 12.16 39.23
N ASP A 137 3.39 12.75 40.08
CA ASP A 137 2.95 13.22 41.40
C ASP A 137 2.39 14.66 41.33
N PRO A 138 1.20 14.93 41.89
CA PRO A 138 0.63 16.28 41.89
C PRO A 138 1.51 17.24 42.69
N GLY A 139 2.20 18.15 42.01
CA GLY A 139 3.00 19.22 42.63
C GLY A 139 4.51 19.18 42.33
N VAL A 140 5.02 18.15 41.66
CA VAL A 140 6.43 18.09 41.26
C VAL A 140 6.58 18.51 39.80
N GLU A 141 6.99 19.76 39.56
CA GLU A 141 7.09 20.33 38.21
C GLU A 141 8.28 19.81 37.39
N THR A 142 9.21 19.07 38.00
CA THR A 142 10.43 18.57 37.33
C THR A 142 10.30 17.15 36.78
N GLU A 143 9.10 16.60 36.73
CA GLU A 143 8.83 15.22 36.32
C GLU A 143 8.06 15.14 34.99
N ALA A 144 8.31 14.08 34.24
CA ALA A 144 7.59 13.75 33.03
C ALA A 144 7.32 12.24 32.97
N VAL A 145 6.18 11.86 32.41
CA VAL A 145 5.90 10.48 32.01
C VAL A 145 5.81 10.44 30.50
N VAL A 146 6.48 9.50 29.86
CA VAL A 146 6.55 9.44 28.39
C VAL A 146 5.78 8.24 27.86
N SER A 147 5.25 8.35 26.65
CA SER A 147 4.66 7.18 25.98
C SER A 147 5.74 6.19 25.52
N SER A 148 5.38 4.92 25.37
CA SER A 148 6.24 3.85 24.84
C SER A 148 6.93 4.27 23.52
N GLY A 149 6.20 4.92 22.61
CA GLY A 149 6.77 5.42 21.35
C GLY A 149 7.82 6.52 21.52
N VAL A 150 7.67 7.40 22.52
CA VAL A 150 8.69 8.40 22.87
C VAL A 150 9.90 7.72 23.49
N ALA A 151 9.67 6.79 24.41
CA ALA A 151 10.71 6.05 25.10
C ALA A 151 11.58 5.25 24.11
N GLU A 152 10.97 4.56 23.15
CA GLU A 152 11.69 3.80 22.12
C GLU A 152 12.48 4.72 21.17
N SER A 153 11.85 5.80 20.70
CA SER A 153 12.46 6.73 19.72
C SER A 153 13.66 7.48 20.30
N LEU A 154 13.57 7.91 21.57
CA LEU A 154 14.64 8.63 22.27
C LEU A 154 15.51 7.70 23.15
N LYS A 155 15.25 6.39 23.11
CA LYS A 155 15.86 5.35 23.95
C LYS A 155 15.86 5.70 25.44
N LEU A 156 14.76 6.27 25.95
CA LEU A 156 14.61 6.72 27.34
C LEU A 156 14.19 5.57 28.26
N ARG A 157 14.64 5.63 29.51
CA ARG A 157 14.21 4.80 30.64
C ARG A 157 13.81 5.70 31.82
N PRO A 158 13.01 5.20 32.78
CA PRO A 158 12.78 5.92 34.03
C PRO A 158 14.12 6.28 34.70
N GLY A 159 14.27 7.54 35.10
CA GLY A 159 15.51 8.14 35.61
C GLY A 159 16.28 9.00 34.60
N ASP A 160 16.05 8.80 33.29
CA ASP A 160 16.64 9.66 32.26
C ASP A 160 15.99 11.05 32.26
N ALA A 161 16.72 12.08 31.82
CA ALA A 161 16.16 13.43 31.65
C ALA A 161 15.86 13.79 30.19
N ILE A 162 14.73 14.46 29.99
CA ILE A 162 14.38 15.14 28.73
C ILE A 162 14.51 16.65 28.91
N GLN A 163 14.87 17.35 27.85
CA GLN A 163 15.04 18.80 27.87
C GLN A 163 14.17 19.48 26.82
N PHE A 164 13.50 20.54 27.25
CA PHE A 164 12.65 21.43 26.46
C PHE A 164 13.39 22.74 26.27
N ARG A 165 13.27 23.34 25.07
CA ARG A 165 13.77 24.68 24.80
C ARG A 165 12.58 25.63 24.69
N THR A 166 12.47 26.59 25.60
CA THR A 166 11.38 27.56 25.62
C THR A 166 11.55 28.60 24.51
N LYS A 167 10.52 29.43 24.30
CA LYS A 167 10.61 30.59 23.38
C LYS A 167 11.67 31.62 23.78
N SER A 168 11.99 31.72 25.07
CA SER A 168 13.05 32.59 25.59
C SER A 168 14.46 31.98 25.46
N GLN A 169 14.61 30.83 24.78
CA GLN A 169 15.84 30.04 24.67
C GLN A 169 16.31 29.43 26.00
N GLU A 170 15.46 29.42 27.02
CA GLU A 170 15.74 28.76 28.30
C GLU A 170 15.59 27.23 28.14
N VAL A 171 16.47 26.48 28.80
CA VAL A 171 16.45 25.01 28.76
C VAL A 171 15.86 24.47 30.05
N ILE A 172 14.68 23.86 29.95
CA ILE A 172 13.99 23.23 31.07
C ILE A 172 14.21 21.73 31.00
N LYS A 173 14.73 21.13 32.08
CA LYS A 173 14.98 19.69 32.17
C LYS A 173 13.94 19.02 33.04
N LEU A 174 13.31 17.96 32.52
CA LEU A 174 12.36 17.11 33.25
C LEU A 174 12.90 15.69 33.34
N THR A 175 12.76 15.07 34.51
CA THR A 175 13.13 13.68 34.75
C THR A 175 11.99 12.77 34.33
N VAL A 176 12.28 11.76 33.50
CA VAL A 176 11.32 10.75 33.11
C VAL A 176 11.10 9.80 34.29
N VAL A 177 9.90 9.78 34.87
CA VAL A 177 9.58 8.94 36.05
C VAL A 177 8.78 7.68 35.72
N GLY A 178 8.27 7.59 34.48
CA GLY A 178 7.53 6.42 34.02
C GLY A 178 7.32 6.39 32.51
N VAL A 179 6.93 5.21 32.03
CA VAL A 179 6.60 4.93 30.63
C VAL A 179 5.22 4.31 30.55
N VAL A 180 4.33 4.87 29.73
CA VAL A 180 2.97 4.36 29.52
C VAL A 180 2.80 3.64 28.19
N GLN A 181 2.00 2.57 28.19
CA GLN A 181 1.65 1.82 26.99
C GLN A 181 0.64 2.62 26.17
N GLN A 182 1.13 3.29 25.13
CA GLN A 182 0.28 4.04 24.21
C GLN A 182 0.42 3.45 22.81
N PRO A 183 -0.68 3.27 22.07
CA PRO A 183 -0.61 2.73 20.71
C PRO A 183 0.14 3.69 19.77
N ALA A 184 0.66 3.11 18.69
CA ALA A 184 1.55 3.80 17.75
C ALA A 184 0.93 5.07 17.15
N ALA A 185 1.79 5.99 16.69
CA ALA A 185 1.43 7.26 16.06
C ALA A 185 0.45 7.13 14.87
N GLU A 186 0.39 5.94 14.27
CA GLU A 186 -0.50 5.55 13.18
C GLU A 186 -1.98 5.79 13.52
N VAL A 187 -2.40 5.60 14.78
CA VAL A 187 -3.80 5.79 15.20
C VAL A 187 -4.22 7.27 15.26
N GLU A 188 -3.37 8.15 15.82
CA GLU A 188 -3.60 9.61 15.78
C GLU A 188 -3.60 10.11 14.33
N PHE A 189 -2.74 9.53 13.50
CA PHE A 189 -2.68 9.85 12.07
C PHE A 189 -3.94 9.42 11.30
N ALA A 190 -4.56 8.31 11.68
CA ALA A 190 -5.85 7.85 11.13
C ALA A 190 -7.03 8.71 11.61
N MET A 191 -7.07 9.12 12.89
CA MET A 191 -8.17 9.94 13.42
C MET A 191 -8.22 11.37 12.87
N THR A 192 -7.07 12.00 12.64
CA THR A 192 -7.01 13.35 12.02
C THR A 192 -7.46 13.37 10.56
N ARG A 193 -7.92 12.22 10.03
CA ARG A 193 -8.26 11.99 8.63
C ARG A 193 -9.63 11.34 8.40
N THR A 194 -10.41 10.97 9.39
CA THR A 194 -11.73 10.35 9.12
C THR A 194 -12.85 11.39 9.11
N LYS A 195 -13.87 11.25 8.24
CA LYS A 195 -15.02 12.17 8.21
C LYS A 195 -15.67 12.22 9.60
N GLY A 196 -15.69 13.40 10.23
CA GLY A 196 -16.14 13.57 11.61
C GLY A 196 -15.17 13.08 12.69
N GLY A 197 -13.97 12.60 12.37
CA GLY A 197 -12.84 12.67 13.30
C GLY A 197 -12.63 14.14 13.64
N ALA A 198 -12.47 14.45 14.93
CA ALA A 198 -12.60 15.79 15.49
C ALA A 198 -12.13 16.86 14.47
N PRO A 199 -13.08 17.58 13.84
CA PRO A 199 -12.77 18.40 12.66
C PRO A 199 -11.66 19.35 13.07
N GLY A 200 -10.49 19.46 12.42
CA GLY A 200 -9.52 20.54 12.70
C GLY A 200 -8.24 20.18 13.48
N GLY A 201 -7.15 19.93 12.76
CA GLY A 201 -5.81 20.23 13.25
C GLY A 201 -5.26 19.39 14.41
N VAL A 202 -4.04 19.73 14.77
CA VAL A 202 -3.32 19.20 15.94
C VAL A 202 -4.09 19.63 17.20
N ASN A 203 -4.35 18.72 18.15
CA ASN A 203 -4.97 18.95 19.49
C ASN A 203 -6.49 18.73 19.66
N ARG A 204 -7.22 18.16 18.70
CA ARG A 204 -8.67 17.88 18.86
C ARG A 204 -9.04 16.48 19.33
N GLY A 205 -8.07 15.72 19.81
CA GLY A 205 -8.29 14.40 20.39
C GLY A 205 -7.10 14.01 21.25
N PRO A 206 -7.21 12.90 22.00
CA PRO A 206 -6.11 12.41 22.82
C PRO A 206 -4.84 12.25 21.98
N ALA A 207 -3.69 12.72 22.47
CA ALA A 207 -2.41 12.43 21.82
C ALA A 207 -2.19 10.90 21.70
N SER A 208 -1.40 10.42 20.73
CA SER A 208 -0.90 9.03 20.62
C SER A 208 0.57 8.90 21.04
N VAL A 209 1.35 9.96 20.85
CA VAL A 209 2.75 10.01 21.20
C VAL A 209 2.96 11.27 22.01
N ALA A 210 3.15 11.10 23.32
CA ALA A 210 3.19 12.24 24.22
C ALA A 210 4.22 12.12 25.35
N ALA A 211 4.72 13.28 25.78
CA ALA A 211 5.24 13.48 27.12
C ALA A 211 4.14 14.12 27.97
N TYR A 212 3.72 13.42 29.00
CA TYR A 212 2.83 13.92 30.04
C TYR A 212 3.65 14.68 31.06
N VAL A 213 3.24 15.90 31.34
CA VAL A 213 3.87 16.79 32.32
C VAL A 213 2.78 17.37 33.24
N PRO A 214 3.14 17.80 34.46
CA PRO A 214 2.23 18.52 35.32
C PRO A 214 1.67 19.76 34.60
N ARG A 215 0.38 20.04 34.76
CA ARG A 215 -0.23 21.17 34.03
C ARG A 215 0.38 22.52 34.38
N SER A 216 0.88 22.70 35.60
CA SER A 216 1.44 23.96 36.08
C SER A 216 2.71 24.41 35.34
N ILE A 217 3.46 23.49 34.72
CA ILE A 217 4.67 23.83 33.95
C ILE A 217 4.37 24.32 32.53
N ILE A 218 3.15 24.10 32.03
CA ILE A 218 2.80 24.43 30.64
C ILE A 218 3.02 25.91 30.30
N PRO A 219 2.58 26.89 31.11
CA PRO A 219 2.84 28.30 30.83
C PRO A 219 4.34 28.63 30.72
N THR A 220 5.17 27.98 31.54
CA THR A 220 6.63 28.13 31.52
C THR A 220 7.23 27.55 30.22
N LEU A 221 6.71 26.43 29.74
CA LEU A 221 7.15 25.80 28.49
C LEU A 221 6.73 26.59 27.24
N THR A 222 5.48 27.07 27.18
CA THR A 222 4.88 27.66 25.96
C THR A 222 4.93 29.19 25.89
N GLY A 223 5.08 29.86 27.05
CA GLY A 223 4.94 31.31 27.19
C GLY A 223 3.51 31.81 26.92
N THR A 224 2.50 30.95 27.03
CA THR A 224 1.07 31.28 26.85
C THR A 224 0.30 31.11 28.16
N ALA A 225 -0.85 31.75 28.30
CA ALA A 225 -1.72 31.57 29.46
C ALA A 225 -2.14 30.11 29.67
N ASP A 226 -2.38 29.72 30.92
CA ASP A 226 -2.97 28.41 31.26
C ASP A 226 -4.42 28.37 30.77
N GLY A 227 -4.70 27.44 29.87
CA GLY A 227 -6.07 27.14 29.55
C GLY A 227 -6.22 25.71 29.04
N THR A 228 -7.46 25.29 28.92
CA THR A 228 -7.83 23.92 28.58
C THR A 228 -8.27 23.86 27.14
N ASN A 229 -7.70 22.96 26.33
CA ASN A 229 -8.16 22.70 24.96
C ASN A 229 -8.78 21.32 24.77
N LEU A 230 -8.64 20.45 25.77
CA LEU A 230 -9.24 19.12 25.81
C LEU A 230 -9.71 18.84 27.24
N LEU A 231 -10.96 18.39 27.41
CA LEU A 231 -11.46 17.91 28.69
C LEU A 231 -11.73 16.41 28.57
N GLU A 232 -11.02 15.62 29.36
CA GLU A 232 -11.21 14.17 29.41
C GLU A 232 -12.26 13.84 30.47
N VAL A 233 -13.31 13.11 30.10
CA VAL A 233 -14.43 12.81 30.99
C VAL A 233 -14.58 11.31 31.18
N LYS A 234 -14.54 10.89 32.45
CA LYS A 234 -14.85 9.53 32.88
C LYS A 234 -16.24 9.51 33.48
N LEU A 235 -17.12 8.70 32.93
CA LEU A 235 -18.48 8.52 33.42
C LEU A 235 -18.54 7.34 34.39
N ARG A 236 -19.53 7.36 35.28
CA ARG A 236 -19.81 6.22 36.16
C ARG A 236 -20.28 5.01 35.33
N PRO A 237 -20.05 3.75 35.78
CA PRO A 237 -20.23 2.53 34.98
C PRO A 237 -21.62 2.28 34.36
N SER A 238 -22.66 3.03 34.76
CA SER A 238 -24.04 2.89 34.29
C SER A 238 -24.55 4.05 33.43
N GLN A 239 -23.69 5.02 33.09
CA GLN A 239 -24.07 6.26 32.40
C GLN A 239 -23.40 6.33 31.02
N THR A 240 -24.12 6.87 30.03
CA THR A 240 -23.62 7.09 28.67
C THR A 240 -23.25 8.56 28.46
N ALA A 241 -22.40 8.82 27.46
CA ALA A 241 -21.94 10.17 27.14
C ALA A 241 -23.07 11.11 26.67
N ASP A 242 -24.20 10.55 26.21
CA ASP A 242 -25.33 11.33 25.71
C ASP A 242 -25.95 12.26 26.74
N VAL A 243 -25.85 11.91 28.03
CA VAL A 243 -26.35 12.75 29.13
C VAL A 243 -25.64 14.11 29.18
N LEU A 244 -24.41 14.20 28.64
CA LEU A 244 -23.64 15.46 28.60
C LEU A 244 -23.99 16.34 27.40
N VAL A 245 -24.70 15.83 26.38
CA VAL A 245 -24.98 16.59 25.15
C VAL A 245 -25.85 17.82 25.43
N GLU A 246 -26.94 17.65 26.19
CA GLU A 246 -27.83 18.77 26.55
C GLU A 246 -27.13 19.78 27.46
N THR A 247 -26.28 19.30 28.38
CA THR A 247 -25.49 20.15 29.27
C THR A 247 -24.49 21.01 28.50
N LEU A 248 -23.83 20.44 27.49
CA LEU A 248 -22.88 21.17 26.64
C LEU A 248 -23.59 22.12 25.68
N ALA A 249 -24.67 21.68 25.03
CA ALA A 249 -25.42 22.50 24.08
C ALA A 249 -26.09 23.74 24.71
N SER A 250 -26.52 23.63 25.98
CA SER A 250 -27.12 24.75 26.72
C SER A 250 -26.10 25.75 27.26
N ALA A 251 -24.87 25.31 27.53
CA ALA A 251 -23.86 26.13 28.17
C ALA A 251 -22.87 26.78 27.19
N ASP A 252 -22.48 26.08 26.11
CA ASP A 252 -21.66 26.67 25.04
C ASP A 252 -21.83 25.90 23.71
N PRO A 253 -22.50 26.49 22.69
CA PRO A 253 -22.66 25.85 21.39
C PRO A 253 -21.35 25.70 20.61
N ALA A 254 -20.26 26.32 21.07
CA ALA A 254 -18.92 26.16 20.51
C ALA A 254 -18.16 24.94 21.09
N LEU A 255 -18.79 24.07 21.88
CA LEU A 255 -18.18 22.83 22.36
C LEU A 255 -18.77 21.60 21.66
N GLU A 256 -17.89 20.67 21.30
CA GLU A 256 -18.23 19.39 20.68
C GLU A 256 -17.91 18.24 21.65
N LEU A 257 -18.85 17.30 21.77
CA LEU A 257 -18.67 16.06 22.52
C LEU A 257 -18.20 14.94 21.57
N LEU A 258 -17.02 14.41 21.82
CA LEU A 258 -16.47 13.26 21.12
C LEU A 258 -16.65 12.00 21.98
N ARG A 259 -17.52 11.10 21.54
CA ARG A 259 -17.72 9.81 22.21
C ARG A 259 -16.58 8.85 21.89
N THR A 260 -16.18 8.06 22.87
CA THR A 260 -15.18 6.99 22.67
C THR A 260 -15.66 5.95 21.66
N GLU A 261 -16.95 5.62 21.67
CA GLU A 261 -17.57 4.69 20.72
C GLU A 261 -17.53 5.24 19.29
N ASP A 262 -17.85 6.53 19.12
CA ASP A 262 -17.77 7.19 17.82
C ASP A 262 -16.33 7.26 17.32
N ILE A 263 -15.36 7.51 18.21
CA ILE A 263 -13.93 7.47 17.90
C ILE A 263 -13.53 6.05 17.46
N ARG A 264 -13.92 5.02 18.21
CA ARG A 264 -13.62 3.62 17.91
C ARG A 264 -14.25 3.18 16.59
N ALA A 265 -15.52 3.49 16.39
CA ALA A 265 -16.24 3.24 15.15
C ALA A 265 -15.52 3.91 13.98
N LYS A 266 -15.11 5.19 14.12
CA LYS A 266 -14.40 5.93 13.08
C LYS A 266 -12.98 5.45 12.81
N ILE A 267 -12.25 4.93 13.80
CA ILE A 267 -10.92 4.35 13.55
C ILE A 267 -11.07 2.98 12.87
N SER A 268 -12.01 2.15 13.31
CA SER A 268 -12.27 0.82 12.75
C SER A 268 -12.91 0.85 11.35
N SER A 269 -13.72 1.87 11.06
CA SER A 269 -14.18 2.24 9.70
C SER A 269 -13.24 3.21 9.01
N GLY A 270 -12.09 3.52 9.64
CA GLY A 270 -11.10 4.44 9.12
C GLY A 270 -10.46 3.92 7.85
N PHE A 271 -10.01 4.86 7.01
CA PHE A 271 -9.44 4.59 5.68
C PHE A 271 -8.43 3.44 5.64
N GLU A 272 -7.50 3.38 6.62
CA GLU A 272 -6.44 2.37 6.62
C GLU A 272 -6.99 0.98 6.94
N ALA A 273 -7.91 0.86 7.90
CA ALA A 273 -8.52 -0.39 8.29
C ALA A 273 -9.49 -0.92 7.21
N GLU A 274 -10.37 -0.07 6.67
CA GLU A 274 -11.32 -0.49 5.65
C GLU A 274 -10.65 -0.73 4.29
N GLY A 275 -9.66 0.08 3.93
CA GLY A 275 -8.80 -0.15 2.77
C GLY A 275 -8.03 -1.47 2.86
N ALA A 276 -7.43 -1.76 4.03
CA ALA A 276 -6.76 -3.03 4.28
C ALA A 276 -7.73 -4.23 4.21
N ARG A 277 -8.94 -4.13 4.78
CA ARG A 277 -9.98 -5.17 4.69
C ARG A 277 -10.42 -5.42 3.23
N LYS A 278 -10.67 -4.36 2.45
CA LYS A 278 -11.04 -4.48 1.04
C LYS A 278 -9.93 -5.12 0.20
N GLN A 279 -8.66 -4.75 0.45
CA GLN A 279 -7.50 -5.40 -0.16
C GLN A 279 -7.38 -6.86 0.26
N ALA A 280 -7.59 -7.16 1.55
CA ALA A 280 -7.55 -8.52 2.08
C ALA A 280 -8.57 -9.43 1.37
N TYR A 281 -9.82 -8.98 1.21
CA TYR A 281 -10.84 -9.73 0.49
C TYR A 281 -10.47 -9.98 -0.97
N PHE A 282 -9.88 -9.00 -1.64
CA PHE A 282 -9.43 -9.15 -3.02
C PHE A 282 -8.33 -10.21 -3.17
N VAL A 283 -7.26 -10.11 -2.36
CA VAL A 283 -6.14 -11.06 -2.44
C VAL A 283 -6.59 -12.46 -1.97
N THR A 284 -7.49 -12.54 -1.00
CA THR A 284 -8.14 -13.78 -0.57
C THR A 284 -8.91 -14.44 -1.72
N ALA A 285 -9.75 -13.68 -2.43
CA ALA A 285 -10.49 -14.18 -3.57
C ALA A 285 -9.58 -14.72 -4.68
N LEU A 286 -8.50 -14.00 -5.01
CA LEU A 286 -7.48 -14.46 -5.96
C LEU A 286 -6.78 -15.73 -5.50
N SER A 287 -6.48 -15.85 -4.21
CA SER A 287 -5.81 -17.02 -3.63
C SER A 287 -6.71 -18.25 -3.65
N ILE A 288 -8.01 -18.09 -3.39
CA ILE A 288 -9.02 -19.14 -3.52
C ILE A 288 -9.11 -19.59 -4.98
N LEU A 289 -9.14 -18.66 -5.94
CA LEU A 289 -9.16 -18.99 -7.37
C LEU A 289 -7.90 -19.76 -7.80
N ALA A 290 -6.71 -19.29 -7.39
CA ALA A 290 -5.45 -19.98 -7.67
C ALA A 290 -5.42 -21.40 -7.11
N SER A 291 -5.90 -21.55 -5.88
CA SER A 291 -5.99 -22.84 -5.20
C SER A 291 -6.99 -23.77 -5.89
N ALA A 292 -8.13 -23.25 -6.33
CA ALA A 292 -9.11 -24.02 -7.10
C ALA A 292 -8.48 -24.56 -8.40
N PHE A 293 -7.66 -23.79 -9.11
CA PHE A 293 -6.92 -24.27 -10.28
C PHE A 293 -5.91 -25.37 -9.93
N ILE A 294 -5.13 -25.22 -8.85
CA ILE A 294 -4.17 -26.25 -8.42
C ILE A 294 -4.89 -27.54 -8.03
N ILE A 295 -5.99 -27.44 -7.28
CA ILE A 295 -6.81 -28.58 -6.87
C ILE A 295 -7.40 -29.27 -8.10
N PHE A 296 -8.03 -28.50 -9.00
CA PHE A 296 -8.60 -29.00 -10.25
C PHE A 296 -7.57 -29.75 -11.09
N THR A 297 -6.42 -29.16 -11.33
CA THR A 297 -5.37 -29.78 -12.16
C THR A 297 -4.81 -31.05 -11.51
N THR A 298 -4.61 -31.03 -10.20
CA THR A 298 -4.11 -32.17 -9.43
C THR A 298 -5.10 -33.34 -9.46
N LEU A 299 -6.37 -33.09 -9.17
CA LEU A 299 -7.42 -34.11 -9.15
C LEU A 299 -7.72 -34.62 -10.57
N SER A 300 -7.83 -33.72 -11.55
CA SER A 300 -8.12 -34.07 -12.94
C SER A 300 -7.03 -34.95 -13.54
N MET A 301 -5.76 -34.59 -13.33
CA MET A 301 -4.63 -35.43 -13.72
C MET A 301 -4.66 -36.79 -13.02
N GLY A 302 -4.99 -36.80 -11.72
CA GLY A 302 -5.08 -38.03 -10.97
C GLY A 302 -6.15 -39.00 -11.52
N VAL A 303 -7.30 -38.50 -11.91
CA VAL A 303 -8.33 -39.34 -12.52
C VAL A 303 -7.94 -39.79 -13.93
N ASN A 304 -7.35 -38.89 -14.73
CA ASN A 304 -6.95 -39.20 -16.10
C ASN A 304 -5.87 -40.30 -16.18
N GLU A 305 -4.88 -40.28 -15.27
CA GLU A 305 -3.86 -41.33 -15.15
C GLU A 305 -4.47 -42.71 -14.83
N ARG A 306 -5.66 -42.77 -14.22
CA ARG A 306 -6.34 -44.01 -13.82
C ARG A 306 -7.57 -44.33 -14.67
N ALA A 307 -7.79 -43.59 -15.74
CA ALA A 307 -8.97 -43.75 -16.59
C ALA A 307 -9.13 -45.21 -17.07
N ARG A 308 -8.04 -45.86 -17.48
CA ARG A 308 -8.01 -47.28 -17.89
C ARG A 308 -8.39 -48.23 -16.74
N GLN A 309 -7.88 -48.02 -15.53
CA GLN A 309 -8.20 -48.85 -14.37
C GLN A 309 -9.68 -48.72 -13.98
N LEU A 310 -10.20 -47.50 -13.97
CA LEU A 310 -11.62 -47.23 -13.71
C LEU A 310 -12.52 -47.85 -14.79
N ALA A 311 -12.08 -47.82 -16.04
CA ALA A 311 -12.74 -48.48 -17.16
C ALA A 311 -12.75 -50.01 -17.04
N ILE A 312 -11.62 -50.64 -16.64
CA ILE A 312 -11.55 -52.08 -16.39
C ILE A 312 -12.50 -52.48 -15.26
N LEU A 313 -12.50 -51.74 -14.15
CA LEU A 313 -13.42 -52.00 -13.04
C LEU A 313 -14.89 -51.89 -13.48
N ARG A 314 -15.21 -50.96 -14.40
CA ARG A 314 -16.54 -50.85 -15.01
C ARG A 314 -16.87 -52.01 -15.94
N ALA A 315 -15.89 -52.54 -16.66
CA ALA A 315 -16.07 -53.75 -17.48
C ALA A 315 -16.36 -54.98 -16.61
N VAL A 316 -15.74 -55.06 -15.43
CA VAL A 316 -15.93 -56.16 -14.46
C VAL A 316 -17.25 -56.04 -13.68
N GLY A 317 -17.89 -54.85 -13.66
CA GLY A 317 -19.25 -54.69 -13.14
C GLY A 317 -19.50 -53.48 -12.23
N LEU A 318 -18.51 -52.60 -11.99
CA LEU A 318 -18.77 -51.37 -11.22
C LEU A 318 -19.75 -50.43 -11.95
N ARG A 319 -20.75 -49.94 -11.23
CA ARG A 319 -21.71 -48.93 -11.72
C ARG A 319 -21.04 -47.55 -11.84
N ARG A 320 -21.58 -46.68 -12.70
CA ARG A 320 -21.09 -45.29 -12.86
C ARG A 320 -21.11 -44.51 -11.54
N SER A 321 -22.15 -44.69 -10.72
CA SER A 321 -22.24 -44.06 -9.39
C SER A 321 -21.18 -44.58 -8.41
N GLN A 322 -20.79 -45.85 -8.49
CA GLN A 322 -19.73 -46.42 -7.64
C GLN A 322 -18.35 -45.88 -8.02
N VAL A 323 -18.09 -45.66 -9.32
CA VAL A 323 -16.87 -45.00 -9.80
C VAL A 323 -16.85 -43.53 -9.39
N ALA A 324 -17.96 -42.81 -9.55
CA ALA A 324 -18.08 -41.44 -9.07
C ALA A 324 -17.80 -41.35 -7.56
N TRP A 325 -18.40 -42.25 -6.77
CA TRP A 325 -18.20 -42.30 -5.32
C TRP A 325 -16.74 -42.63 -4.94
N LEU A 326 -16.09 -43.54 -5.67
CA LEU A 326 -14.67 -43.87 -5.45
C LEU A 326 -13.77 -42.64 -5.64
N VAL A 327 -13.97 -41.90 -6.73
CA VAL A 327 -13.20 -40.68 -7.03
C VAL A 327 -13.52 -39.57 -6.02
N LEU A 328 -14.78 -39.42 -5.64
CA LEU A 328 -15.21 -38.43 -4.64
C LEU A 328 -14.58 -38.69 -3.26
N VAL A 329 -14.60 -39.94 -2.79
CA VAL A 329 -13.97 -40.33 -1.51
C VAL A 329 -12.48 -40.04 -1.54
N GLU A 330 -11.80 -40.33 -2.65
CA GLU A 330 -10.38 -39.98 -2.81
C GLU A 330 -10.14 -38.47 -2.74
N ALA A 331 -10.95 -37.68 -3.44
CA ALA A 331 -10.87 -36.22 -3.42
C ALA A 331 -11.12 -35.64 -2.03
N LEU A 332 -12.07 -36.21 -1.27
CA LEU A 332 -12.36 -35.82 0.12
C LEU A 332 -11.23 -36.19 1.08
N VAL A 333 -10.65 -37.38 0.96
CA VAL A 333 -9.50 -37.78 1.79
C VAL A 333 -8.31 -36.86 1.52
N LEU A 334 -8.01 -36.58 0.25
CA LEU A 334 -6.97 -35.62 -0.13
C LEU A 334 -7.28 -34.19 0.35
N ALA A 335 -8.56 -33.79 0.39
CA ALA A 335 -8.98 -32.50 0.95
C ALA A 335 -8.72 -32.41 2.46
N ILE A 336 -8.95 -33.49 3.22
CA ILE A 336 -8.65 -33.53 4.65
C ILE A 336 -7.13 -33.41 4.87
N PHE A 337 -6.32 -34.21 4.18
CA PHE A 337 -4.86 -34.10 4.27
C PHE A 337 -4.35 -32.73 3.82
N GLY A 338 -4.93 -32.20 2.75
CA GLY A 338 -4.66 -30.86 2.26
C GLY A 338 -4.99 -29.78 3.27
N TRP A 339 -6.12 -29.89 3.97
CA TRP A 339 -6.55 -28.91 4.95
C TRP A 339 -5.70 -28.97 6.22
N VAL A 340 -5.52 -30.15 6.81
CA VAL A 340 -4.70 -30.31 8.02
C VAL A 340 -3.24 -29.93 7.75
N GLY A 341 -2.67 -30.43 6.66
CA GLY A 341 -1.29 -30.09 6.29
C GLY A 341 -1.16 -28.65 5.80
N GLY A 342 -2.19 -28.09 5.15
CA GLY A 342 -2.24 -26.70 4.72
C GLY A 342 -2.34 -25.72 5.90
N LEU A 343 -3.09 -26.08 6.94
CA LEU A 343 -3.12 -25.34 8.21
C LEU A 343 -1.74 -25.32 8.85
N ALA A 344 -1.08 -26.47 8.97
CA ALA A 344 0.26 -26.58 9.54
C ALA A 344 1.30 -25.82 8.70
N GLY A 345 1.31 -26.03 7.38
CA GLY A 345 2.26 -25.39 6.47
C GLY A 345 2.05 -23.88 6.35
N GLY A 346 0.78 -23.44 6.24
CA GLY A 346 0.41 -22.04 6.22
C GLY A 346 0.77 -21.32 7.51
N TRP A 347 0.55 -21.96 8.66
CA TRP A 347 0.97 -21.44 9.98
C TRP A 347 2.48 -21.29 10.09
N VAL A 348 3.26 -22.30 9.71
CA VAL A 348 4.73 -22.22 9.72
C VAL A 348 5.22 -21.08 8.83
N LEU A 349 4.65 -20.96 7.62
CA LEU A 349 5.00 -19.90 6.69
C LEU A 349 4.63 -18.50 7.22
N LEU A 350 3.50 -18.40 7.92
CA LEU A 350 3.05 -17.18 8.58
C LEU A 350 3.98 -16.77 9.71
N GLN A 351 4.47 -17.73 10.50
CA GLN A 351 5.46 -17.49 11.56
C GLN A 351 6.81 -17.07 11.00
N VAL A 352 7.27 -17.69 9.90
CA VAL A 352 8.49 -17.27 9.20
C VAL A 352 8.35 -15.81 8.72
N LEU A 353 7.19 -15.44 8.17
CA LEU A 353 6.93 -14.05 7.77
C LEU A 353 6.90 -13.11 8.98
N ALA A 354 6.21 -13.49 10.07
CA ALA A 354 6.13 -12.70 11.29
C ALA A 354 7.52 -12.37 11.86
N ASN A 355 8.39 -13.39 11.91
CA ASN A 355 9.77 -13.25 12.38
C ASN A 355 10.66 -12.46 11.41
N ALA A 356 10.43 -12.58 10.10
CA ALA A 356 11.18 -11.83 9.09
C ALA A 356 10.79 -10.34 9.06
N THR A 357 9.55 -10.01 9.46
CA THR A 357 9.04 -8.64 9.53
C THR A 357 8.41 -8.31 10.90
N PRO A 358 9.21 -8.22 11.99
CA PRO A 358 8.67 -7.96 13.34
C PRO A 358 7.90 -6.64 13.44
N GLN A 359 8.24 -5.66 12.59
CA GLN A 359 7.58 -4.35 12.52
C GLN A 359 6.10 -4.44 12.08
N LEU A 360 5.76 -5.44 11.27
CA LEU A 360 4.39 -5.65 10.80
C LEU A 360 3.57 -6.47 11.82
N PHE A 361 4.21 -7.38 12.55
CA PHE A 361 3.58 -8.32 13.48
C PHE A 361 4.18 -8.25 14.90
N PRO A 362 4.09 -7.10 15.60
CA PRO A 362 4.75 -6.91 16.90
C PRO A 362 4.18 -7.82 18.01
N ASN A 363 2.88 -8.12 17.97
CA ASN A 363 2.21 -9.02 18.93
C ASN A 363 2.21 -10.50 18.48
N GLY A 364 3.02 -10.82 17.46
CA GLY A 364 2.98 -12.11 16.78
C GLY A 364 1.77 -12.26 15.87
N VAL A 365 1.50 -13.51 15.47
CA VAL A 365 0.38 -13.85 14.59
C VAL A 365 -0.44 -14.97 15.21
N GLN A 366 -1.76 -14.86 15.12
CA GLN A 366 -2.71 -15.87 15.59
C GLN A 366 -3.56 -16.38 14.43
N LEU A 367 -3.98 -17.64 14.48
CA LEU A 367 -4.93 -18.20 13.51
C LEU A 367 -6.35 -17.80 13.92
N GLY A 368 -6.97 -16.92 13.14
CA GLY A 368 -8.38 -16.60 13.28
C GLY A 368 -9.26 -17.84 13.07
N THR A 369 -10.34 -17.95 13.83
CA THR A 369 -11.36 -19.01 13.62
C THR A 369 -12.00 -18.90 12.24
N ALA A 370 -12.18 -17.68 11.74
CA ALA A 370 -12.66 -17.40 10.38
C ALA A 370 -11.69 -17.96 9.31
N SER A 371 -10.38 -17.72 9.44
CA SER A 371 -9.35 -18.31 8.59
C SER A 371 -9.41 -19.84 8.54
N ILE A 372 -9.55 -20.50 9.70
CA ILE A 372 -9.64 -21.97 9.78
C ILE A 372 -10.90 -22.49 9.08
N LEU A 373 -12.04 -21.84 9.33
CA LEU A 373 -13.32 -22.23 8.75
C LEU A 373 -13.36 -21.97 7.23
N LEU A 374 -12.84 -20.83 6.77
CA LEU A 374 -12.76 -20.46 5.36
C LEU A 374 -11.84 -21.40 4.59
N THR A 375 -10.68 -21.76 5.14
CA THR A 375 -9.75 -22.72 4.50
C THR A 375 -10.30 -24.14 4.50
N GLY A 376 -11.04 -24.53 5.54
CA GLY A 376 -11.80 -25.78 5.56
C GLY A 376 -12.84 -25.80 4.45
N LEU A 377 -13.68 -24.76 4.39
CA LEU A 377 -14.70 -24.60 3.37
C LEU A 377 -14.08 -24.60 1.95
N CYS A 378 -13.00 -23.86 1.75
CA CYS A 378 -12.26 -23.82 0.49
C CYS A 378 -11.68 -25.20 0.12
N SER A 379 -11.13 -25.94 1.07
CA SER A 379 -10.61 -27.30 0.83
C SER A 379 -11.73 -28.27 0.41
N PHE A 380 -12.80 -28.35 1.21
CA PHE A 380 -13.88 -29.31 0.98
C PHE A 380 -14.73 -28.94 -0.23
N LEU A 381 -15.23 -27.70 -0.31
CA LEU A 381 -16.02 -27.23 -1.46
C LEU A 381 -15.15 -27.14 -2.72
N GLY A 382 -13.92 -26.63 -2.60
CA GLY A 382 -13.01 -26.53 -3.73
C GLY A 382 -12.66 -27.89 -4.31
N SER A 383 -12.35 -28.89 -3.48
CA SER A 383 -12.11 -30.27 -3.92
C SER A 383 -13.36 -30.91 -4.51
N LEU A 384 -14.53 -30.71 -3.90
CA LEU A 384 -15.79 -31.23 -4.41
C LEU A 384 -16.08 -30.67 -5.81
N LEU A 385 -16.06 -29.34 -5.97
CA LEU A 385 -16.28 -28.66 -7.26
C LEU A 385 -15.24 -29.04 -8.31
N ALA A 386 -13.96 -29.05 -7.93
CA ALA A 386 -12.85 -29.44 -8.80
C ALA A 386 -12.95 -30.90 -9.27
N SER A 387 -13.50 -31.79 -8.43
CA SER A 387 -13.68 -33.20 -8.77
C SER A 387 -14.86 -33.48 -9.69
N LEU A 388 -15.84 -32.55 -9.81
CA LEU A 388 -17.03 -32.75 -10.64
C LEU A 388 -16.70 -33.06 -12.10
N PHE A 389 -15.81 -32.27 -12.70
CA PHE A 389 -15.40 -32.46 -14.09
C PHE A 389 -14.68 -33.82 -14.32
N PRO A 390 -13.64 -34.19 -13.55
CA PRO A 390 -13.00 -35.49 -13.74
C PRO A 390 -13.90 -36.67 -13.37
N ILE A 391 -14.80 -36.54 -12.39
CA ILE A 391 -15.84 -37.56 -12.09
C ILE A 391 -16.74 -37.75 -13.31
N TRP A 392 -17.25 -36.66 -13.88
CA TRP A 392 -18.10 -36.70 -15.06
C TRP A 392 -17.38 -37.36 -16.24
N LYS A 393 -16.12 -36.98 -16.47
CA LYS A 393 -15.29 -37.58 -17.51
C LYS A 393 -15.07 -39.08 -17.28
N ALA A 394 -14.68 -39.49 -16.08
CA ALA A 394 -14.42 -40.90 -15.74
C ALA A 394 -15.65 -41.81 -15.87
N THR A 395 -16.84 -41.28 -15.57
CA THR A 395 -18.09 -42.02 -15.70
C THR A 395 -18.60 -42.12 -17.14
N ARG A 396 -18.12 -41.25 -18.05
CA ARG A 396 -18.50 -41.26 -19.46
C ARG A 396 -17.55 -42.01 -20.38
N ILE A 397 -16.26 -42.09 -20.06
CA ILE A 397 -15.29 -42.86 -20.87
C ILE A 397 -15.78 -44.32 -20.97
N SER A 398 -15.92 -44.86 -22.18
CA SER A 398 -16.33 -46.26 -22.34
C SER A 398 -15.16 -47.21 -22.02
N PRO A 399 -15.42 -48.43 -21.51
CA PRO A 399 -14.36 -49.39 -21.26
C PRO A 399 -13.54 -49.72 -22.52
N LEU A 400 -14.19 -49.75 -23.68
CA LEU A 400 -13.56 -50.01 -24.97
C LEU A 400 -12.64 -48.85 -25.40
N GLU A 401 -13.10 -47.59 -25.29
CA GLU A 401 -12.26 -46.42 -25.62
C GLU A 401 -11.04 -46.31 -24.72
N ALA A 402 -11.17 -46.66 -23.43
CA ALA A 402 -10.05 -46.63 -22.50
C ALA A 402 -9.01 -47.74 -22.74
N MET A 403 -9.38 -48.80 -23.46
CA MET A 403 -8.48 -49.88 -23.86
C MET A 403 -7.84 -49.64 -25.24
N ALA A 404 -8.41 -48.76 -26.07
CA ALA A 404 -7.84 -48.37 -27.34
C ALA A 404 -6.64 -47.42 -27.15
N PRO A 405 -5.54 -47.58 -27.90
CA PRO A 405 -4.42 -46.63 -27.87
C PRO A 405 -4.91 -45.25 -28.35
N THR A 406 -4.97 -44.30 -27.43
CA THR A 406 -5.46 -42.95 -27.67
C THR A 406 -4.39 -42.15 -28.40
N GLN A 407 -4.56 -41.92 -29.70
CA GLN A 407 -3.84 -40.87 -30.41
C GLN A 407 -4.58 -39.53 -30.24
N ASP A 408 -4.37 -38.87 -29.10
CA ASP A 408 -4.86 -37.51 -28.88
C ASP A 408 -4.00 -36.50 -29.68
N ARG A 409 -4.12 -36.50 -31.00
CA ARG A 409 -3.71 -35.32 -31.77
C ARG A 409 -4.76 -34.23 -31.55
N PRO A 410 -4.39 -33.02 -31.12
CA PRO A 410 -5.34 -31.91 -31.15
C PRO A 410 -5.77 -31.70 -32.61
N LYS A 411 -7.00 -32.08 -32.95
CA LYS A 411 -7.58 -31.71 -34.24
C LYS A 411 -7.50 -30.19 -34.35
N ASN A 412 -7.13 -29.67 -35.52
CA ASN A 412 -7.02 -28.25 -35.85
C ASN A 412 -8.42 -27.61 -35.78
N SER A 413 -8.92 -27.43 -34.56
CA SER A 413 -10.33 -27.31 -34.27
C SER A 413 -10.68 -25.86 -33.99
N ARG A 414 -11.74 -25.39 -34.66
CA ARG A 414 -12.30 -24.04 -34.55
C ARG A 414 -12.59 -23.61 -33.12
N TRP A 415 -12.66 -24.57 -32.17
CA TRP A 415 -12.85 -24.28 -30.75
C TRP A 415 -11.73 -23.41 -30.16
N TYR A 416 -10.47 -23.56 -30.58
CA TYR A 416 -9.38 -22.72 -30.06
C TYR A 416 -9.58 -21.25 -30.46
N ALA A 417 -10.06 -21.00 -31.69
CA ALA A 417 -10.40 -19.66 -32.14
C ALA A 417 -11.61 -19.11 -31.38
N LEU A 418 -12.64 -19.93 -31.13
CA LEU A 418 -13.79 -19.54 -30.29
C LEU A 418 -13.33 -19.18 -28.86
N ALA A 419 -12.47 -20.01 -28.25
CA ALA A 419 -11.89 -19.76 -26.95
C ALA A 419 -11.07 -18.46 -26.93
N ALA A 420 -10.35 -18.15 -28.02
CA ALA A 420 -9.66 -16.86 -28.20
C ALA A 420 -10.63 -15.69 -28.10
N VAL A 421 -11.72 -15.75 -28.88
CA VAL A 421 -12.71 -14.67 -28.92
C VAL A 421 -13.37 -14.50 -27.55
N VAL A 422 -13.80 -15.59 -26.92
CA VAL A 422 -14.38 -15.56 -25.56
C VAL A 422 -13.36 -15.03 -24.55
N SER A 423 -12.09 -15.41 -24.65
CA SER A 423 -11.04 -14.90 -23.76
C SER A 423 -10.83 -13.40 -23.89
N LEU A 424 -10.81 -12.86 -25.12
CA LEU A 424 -10.68 -11.43 -25.36
C LEU A 424 -11.88 -10.65 -24.82
N LEU A 425 -13.10 -11.19 -25.00
CA LEU A 425 -14.30 -10.59 -24.42
C LEU A 425 -14.23 -10.56 -22.89
N LEU A 426 -13.83 -11.65 -22.23
CA LEU A 426 -13.70 -11.71 -20.77
C LEU A 426 -12.60 -10.78 -20.25
N ILE A 427 -11.46 -10.69 -20.94
CA ILE A 427 -10.37 -9.77 -20.58
C ILE A 427 -10.83 -8.31 -20.71
N ALA A 428 -11.66 -7.98 -21.71
CA ALA A 428 -12.16 -6.63 -21.94
C ALA A 428 -13.18 -6.16 -20.88
N VAL A 429 -13.86 -7.07 -20.17
CA VAL A 429 -14.85 -6.73 -19.12
C VAL A 429 -14.25 -5.80 -18.07
N ASN A 430 -13.06 -6.12 -17.56
CA ASN A 430 -12.48 -5.36 -16.45
C ASN A 430 -12.06 -3.93 -16.84
N PRO A 431 -11.29 -3.69 -17.92
CA PRO A 431 -11.05 -2.34 -18.43
C PRO A 431 -12.32 -1.57 -18.77
N LEU A 432 -13.35 -2.23 -19.32
CA LEU A 432 -14.62 -1.58 -19.64
C LEU A 432 -15.37 -1.11 -18.39
N LEU A 433 -15.38 -1.92 -17.32
CA LEU A 433 -15.98 -1.53 -16.03
C LEU A 433 -15.20 -0.40 -15.34
N VAL A 434 -13.88 -0.37 -15.49
CA VAL A 434 -13.02 0.67 -14.92
C VAL A 434 -13.19 1.99 -15.67
N TYR A 435 -13.00 2.00 -16.99
CA TYR A 435 -12.87 3.23 -17.79
C TYR A 435 -14.07 3.56 -18.68
N GLY A 436 -14.85 2.56 -19.09
CA GLY A 436 -15.84 2.72 -20.15
C GLY A 436 -17.25 3.11 -19.69
N VAL A 437 -17.60 2.86 -18.42
CA VAL A 437 -18.96 3.05 -17.91
C VAL A 437 -18.96 3.98 -16.71
N SER A 438 -19.70 5.08 -16.78
CA SER A 438 -20.01 5.94 -15.64
C SER A 438 -21.05 5.27 -14.74
N MET A 439 -20.71 5.05 -13.47
CA MET A 439 -21.58 4.40 -12.49
C MET A 439 -21.16 4.80 -11.07
N PRO A 440 -22.02 4.61 -10.05
CA PRO A 440 -21.68 4.88 -8.65
C PRO A 440 -20.45 4.08 -8.18
N GLU A 441 -19.61 4.68 -7.35
CA GLU A 441 -18.31 4.11 -6.94
C GLU A 441 -18.42 2.76 -6.24
N GLN A 442 -19.38 2.62 -5.31
CA GLN A 442 -19.60 1.38 -4.57
C GLN A 442 -20.00 0.24 -5.50
N LEU A 443 -20.87 0.54 -6.48
CA LEU A 443 -21.29 -0.41 -7.49
C LEU A 443 -20.13 -0.77 -8.42
N ARG A 444 -19.32 0.21 -8.85
CA ARG A 444 -18.12 -0.02 -9.66
C ARG A 444 -17.16 -0.97 -8.96
N PHE A 445 -16.83 -0.69 -7.70
CA PHE A 445 -15.95 -1.54 -6.90
C PHE A 445 -16.51 -2.97 -6.78
N ALA A 446 -17.80 -3.11 -6.45
CA ALA A 446 -18.44 -4.41 -6.33
C ALA A 446 -18.43 -5.20 -7.66
N LEU A 447 -18.75 -4.56 -8.79
CA LEU A 447 -18.76 -5.20 -10.10
C LEU A 447 -17.34 -5.59 -10.56
N ILE A 448 -16.34 -4.76 -10.29
CA ILE A 448 -14.95 -5.08 -10.59
C ILE A 448 -14.50 -6.28 -9.76
N MET A 449 -14.85 -6.34 -8.47
CA MET A 449 -14.49 -7.46 -7.60
C MET A 449 -15.23 -8.76 -7.95
N LEU A 450 -16.54 -8.68 -8.20
CA LEU A 450 -17.40 -9.85 -8.41
C LEU A 450 -17.32 -10.38 -9.85
N MET A 451 -17.19 -9.50 -10.84
CA MET A 451 -17.20 -9.85 -12.26
C MET A 451 -15.87 -9.55 -12.94
N GLY A 452 -15.30 -8.36 -12.77
CA GLY A 452 -14.11 -7.90 -13.50
C GLY A 452 -12.86 -8.75 -13.25
N ALA A 453 -12.46 -8.93 -12.00
CA ALA A 453 -11.27 -9.68 -11.63
C ALA A 453 -11.40 -11.18 -11.97
N PRO A 454 -12.50 -11.89 -11.63
CA PRO A 454 -12.71 -13.27 -12.07
C PRO A 454 -12.73 -13.40 -13.59
N ALA A 455 -13.38 -12.48 -14.32
CA ALA A 455 -13.40 -12.51 -15.78
C ALA A 455 -11.99 -12.36 -16.37
N THR A 456 -11.15 -11.50 -15.79
CA THR A 456 -9.75 -11.34 -16.21
C THR A 456 -8.96 -12.63 -16.02
N VAL A 457 -9.07 -13.25 -14.84
CA VAL A 457 -8.39 -14.53 -14.54
C VAL A 457 -8.85 -15.65 -15.49
N LEU A 458 -10.17 -15.81 -15.65
CA LEU A 458 -10.75 -16.82 -16.52
C LEU A 458 -10.41 -16.57 -18.00
N GLY A 459 -10.40 -15.31 -18.41
CA GLY A 459 -10.03 -14.89 -19.76
C GLY A 459 -8.60 -15.31 -20.09
N PHE A 460 -7.61 -14.97 -19.25
CA PHE A 460 -6.24 -15.41 -19.49
C PHE A 460 -6.04 -16.93 -19.36
N ALA A 461 -6.75 -17.59 -18.46
CA ALA A 461 -6.72 -19.06 -18.37
C ALA A 461 -7.23 -19.71 -19.66
N LEU A 462 -8.30 -19.17 -20.27
CA LEU A 462 -8.85 -19.60 -21.57
C LEU A 462 -7.96 -19.23 -22.75
N LEU A 463 -7.17 -18.16 -22.65
CA LEU A 463 -6.19 -17.75 -23.66
C LEU A 463 -4.96 -18.68 -23.69
N SER A 464 -4.67 -19.38 -22.59
CA SER A 464 -3.47 -20.20 -22.44
C SER A 464 -3.23 -21.27 -23.53
N PRO A 465 -4.23 -22.00 -24.07
CA PRO A 465 -3.99 -22.99 -25.13
C PRO A 465 -3.41 -22.37 -26.40
N LEU A 466 -3.83 -21.14 -26.74
CA LEU A 466 -3.32 -20.42 -27.90
C LEU A 466 -1.89 -19.94 -27.68
N VAL A 467 -1.60 -19.45 -26.47
CA VAL A 467 -0.23 -19.07 -26.10
C VAL A 467 0.69 -20.30 -26.13
N ILE A 468 0.22 -21.46 -25.68
CA ILE A 468 0.96 -22.73 -25.78
C ILE A 468 1.29 -23.05 -27.24
N LEU A 469 0.30 -23.02 -28.13
CA LEU A 469 0.50 -23.28 -29.56
C LEU A 469 1.44 -22.24 -30.21
N GLY A 470 1.33 -20.97 -29.83
CA GLY A 470 2.19 -19.88 -30.30
C GLY A 470 3.64 -20.07 -29.87
N VAL A 471 3.88 -20.34 -28.59
CA VAL A 471 5.21 -20.63 -28.02
C VAL A 471 5.80 -21.90 -28.66
N GLU A 472 5.00 -22.94 -28.83
CA GLU A 472 5.43 -24.18 -29.49
C GLU A 472 5.78 -23.97 -30.96
N ARG A 473 5.08 -23.08 -31.68
CA ARG A 473 5.40 -22.77 -33.07
C ARG A 473 6.64 -21.87 -33.22
N LEU A 474 6.77 -20.84 -32.38
CA LEU A 474 7.78 -19.80 -32.51
C LEU A 474 9.10 -20.15 -31.81
N LEU A 475 9.04 -20.73 -30.60
CA LEU A 475 10.20 -20.92 -29.74
C LEU A 475 10.75 -22.36 -29.74
N SER A 476 9.97 -23.36 -30.19
CA SER A 476 10.49 -24.73 -30.32
C SER A 476 11.74 -24.88 -31.21
N PRO A 477 11.90 -24.22 -32.37
CA PRO A 477 13.12 -24.37 -33.17
C PRO A 477 14.34 -23.79 -32.46
N LEU A 478 14.17 -22.67 -31.74
CA LEU A 478 15.22 -22.02 -30.98
C LEU A 478 15.67 -22.91 -29.80
N ILE A 479 14.73 -23.44 -29.04
CA ILE A 479 15.01 -24.32 -27.90
C ILE A 479 15.64 -25.63 -28.37
N ALA A 480 15.15 -26.20 -29.48
CA ALA A 480 15.73 -27.39 -30.09
C ALA A 480 17.18 -27.15 -30.52
N ALA A 481 17.49 -25.99 -31.10
CA ALA A 481 18.85 -25.61 -31.47
C ALA A 481 19.77 -25.47 -30.25
N ILE A 482 19.32 -24.74 -29.20
CA ILE A 482 20.09 -24.53 -27.96
C ILE A 482 20.40 -25.87 -27.27
N LEU A 483 19.40 -26.75 -27.15
CA LEU A 483 19.58 -28.04 -26.47
C LEU A 483 20.19 -29.13 -27.37
N ARG A 484 20.40 -28.86 -28.66
CA ARG A 484 20.85 -29.82 -29.68
C ARG A 484 19.93 -31.05 -29.76
N LEU A 485 18.62 -30.80 -29.83
CA LEU A 485 17.58 -31.80 -30.03
C LEU A 485 16.99 -31.66 -31.44
N GLN A 486 16.39 -32.74 -31.96
CA GLN A 486 15.62 -32.66 -33.20
C GLN A 486 14.36 -31.81 -32.98
N SER A 487 14.14 -30.82 -33.84
CA SER A 487 13.01 -29.86 -33.72
C SER A 487 11.64 -30.53 -33.75
N GLY A 488 11.52 -31.65 -34.47
CA GLY A 488 10.29 -32.47 -34.50
C GLY A 488 9.92 -33.05 -33.14
N LEU A 489 10.90 -33.41 -32.30
CA LEU A 489 10.65 -33.97 -30.97
C LEU A 489 10.18 -32.93 -29.97
N VAL A 490 10.47 -31.64 -30.19
CA VAL A 490 10.11 -30.54 -29.28
C VAL A 490 8.74 -29.95 -29.66
N LYS A 491 8.40 -29.92 -30.96
CA LYS A 491 7.21 -29.28 -31.55
C LYS A 491 5.84 -29.83 -31.13
N SER A 492 5.78 -30.93 -30.38
CA SER A 492 4.52 -31.51 -29.90
C SER A 492 4.51 -31.78 -28.40
N GLN A 493 5.54 -31.38 -27.65
CA GLN A 493 5.65 -31.76 -26.25
C GLN A 493 4.58 -31.11 -25.37
N LEU A 494 4.20 -29.87 -25.68
CA LEU A 494 3.21 -29.15 -24.87
C LEU A 494 1.78 -29.47 -25.28
N SER A 495 1.52 -29.52 -26.59
CA SER A 495 0.18 -29.70 -27.14
C SER A 495 -0.36 -31.12 -27.01
N THR A 496 0.50 -32.14 -26.87
CA THR A 496 0.08 -33.53 -26.64
C THR A 496 -0.76 -33.68 -25.36
N ASN A 497 -0.53 -32.83 -24.34
CA ASN A 497 -1.29 -32.83 -23.10
C ASN A 497 -1.81 -31.42 -22.78
N MET A 498 -2.55 -30.82 -23.72
CA MET A 498 -3.01 -29.42 -23.67
C MET A 498 -3.65 -29.02 -22.34
N TRP A 499 -4.66 -29.75 -21.87
CA TRP A 499 -5.39 -29.43 -20.63
C TRP A 499 -4.51 -29.41 -19.38
N ARG A 500 -3.46 -30.24 -19.36
CA ARG A 500 -2.46 -30.23 -18.27
C ARG A 500 -1.59 -28.98 -18.36
N THR A 501 -1.04 -28.71 -19.54
CA THR A 501 -0.16 -27.56 -19.77
C THR A 501 -0.88 -26.25 -19.48
N THR A 502 -2.13 -26.11 -19.92
CA THR A 502 -3.03 -24.99 -19.59
C THR A 502 -3.21 -24.81 -18.09
N GLY A 503 -3.46 -25.90 -17.36
CA GLY A 503 -3.61 -25.87 -15.92
C GLY A 503 -2.37 -25.35 -15.18
N ILE A 504 -1.19 -25.83 -15.56
CA ILE A 504 0.08 -25.37 -14.99
C ILE A 504 0.30 -23.90 -15.31
N ALA A 505 0.13 -23.52 -16.58
CA ALA A 505 0.29 -22.15 -17.04
C ALA A 505 -0.65 -21.17 -16.31
N ALA A 506 -1.93 -21.53 -16.13
CA ALA A 506 -2.91 -20.72 -15.41
C ALA A 506 -2.56 -20.56 -13.92
N SER A 507 -2.07 -21.64 -13.27
CA SER A 507 -1.66 -21.57 -11.86
C SER A 507 -0.42 -20.68 -11.66
N LEU A 508 0.62 -20.84 -12.48
CA LEU A 508 1.83 -20.02 -12.43
C LEU A 508 1.54 -18.56 -12.81
N MET A 509 0.62 -18.34 -13.76
CA MET A 509 0.14 -17.02 -14.14
C MET A 509 -0.44 -16.26 -12.95
N LEU A 510 -1.20 -16.93 -12.07
CA LEU A 510 -1.76 -16.25 -10.91
C LEU A 510 -0.69 -15.84 -9.89
N GLY A 511 0.30 -16.70 -9.61
CA GLY A 511 1.39 -16.38 -8.70
C GLY A 511 2.30 -15.26 -9.23
N LEU A 512 2.94 -15.48 -10.38
CA LEU A 512 3.86 -14.52 -10.98
C LEU A 512 3.13 -13.28 -11.51
N GLY A 513 1.91 -13.43 -12.02
CA GLY A 513 1.10 -12.32 -12.52
C GLY A 513 0.62 -11.39 -11.40
N LEU A 514 0.28 -11.92 -10.21
CA LEU A 514 0.00 -11.09 -9.04
C LEU A 514 1.26 -10.33 -8.60
N TYR A 515 2.44 -10.98 -8.61
CA TYR A 515 3.70 -10.29 -8.35
C TYR A 515 3.91 -9.12 -9.33
N THR A 516 3.75 -9.37 -10.63
CA THR A 516 3.87 -8.34 -11.66
C THR A 516 2.85 -7.22 -11.46
N ALA A 517 1.60 -7.54 -11.16
CA ALA A 517 0.55 -6.55 -10.89
C ALA A 517 0.92 -5.66 -9.70
N THR A 518 1.37 -6.25 -8.58
CA THR A 518 1.81 -5.52 -7.39
C THR A 518 2.99 -4.60 -7.69
N GLN A 519 3.98 -5.07 -8.47
CA GLN A 519 5.15 -4.25 -8.83
C GLN A 519 4.78 -3.09 -9.77
N VAL A 520 3.98 -3.36 -10.81
CA VAL A 520 3.51 -2.34 -11.78
C VAL A 520 2.66 -1.30 -11.06
N TRP A 521 1.66 -1.71 -10.30
CA TRP A 521 0.81 -0.80 -9.54
C TRP A 521 1.61 0.01 -8.52
N GLY A 522 2.47 -0.64 -7.73
CA GLY A 522 3.26 0.01 -6.69
C GLY A 522 4.22 1.07 -7.23
N HIS A 523 4.97 0.78 -8.31
CA HIS A 523 5.87 1.75 -8.92
C HIS A 523 5.13 2.86 -9.68
N SER A 524 4.01 2.54 -10.32
CA SER A 524 3.15 3.54 -10.97
C SER A 524 2.57 4.52 -9.95
N MET A 525 2.15 4.04 -8.78
CA MET A 525 1.71 4.89 -7.68
C MET A 525 2.80 5.84 -7.22
N LEU A 526 4.03 5.35 -7.02
CA LEU A 526 5.15 6.21 -6.62
C LEU A 526 5.40 7.33 -7.63
N GLY A 527 5.22 7.08 -8.93
CA GLY A 527 5.38 8.07 -9.98
C GLY A 527 4.48 9.30 -9.83
N GLY A 528 3.25 9.15 -9.32
CA GLY A 528 2.34 10.29 -9.11
C GLY A 528 2.67 11.15 -7.89
N PHE A 529 3.41 10.60 -6.91
CA PHE A 529 3.74 11.28 -5.66
C PHE A 529 5.13 11.88 -5.62
N VAL A 530 6.08 11.27 -6.33
CA VAL A 530 7.45 11.79 -6.42
C VAL A 530 7.42 13.09 -7.24
N PRO A 531 7.96 14.21 -6.72
CA PRO A 531 8.07 15.45 -7.48
C PRO A 531 8.72 15.22 -8.84
N GLY A 532 8.03 15.61 -9.91
CA GLY A 532 8.59 15.57 -11.27
C GLY A 532 9.71 16.59 -11.47
N HIS A 533 10.27 16.63 -12.68
CA HIS A 533 11.29 17.61 -13.08
C HIS A 533 10.71 18.94 -13.59
N TRP A 534 9.45 19.25 -13.22
CA TRP A 534 8.76 20.46 -13.66
C TRP A 534 9.18 21.72 -12.88
N THR A 535 10.01 21.56 -11.84
CA THR A 535 10.36 22.57 -10.85
C THR A 535 11.88 22.64 -10.65
N PRO A 536 12.43 23.81 -10.30
CA PRO A 536 13.82 23.94 -9.86
C PRO A 536 14.13 23.10 -8.62
N ASP A 537 15.39 22.71 -8.48
CA ASP A 537 15.85 21.64 -7.60
C ASP A 537 16.02 22.04 -6.12
N THR A 538 16.18 23.33 -5.79
CA THR A 538 16.43 23.76 -4.40
C THR A 538 15.44 24.82 -3.93
N ILE A 539 14.89 24.62 -2.73
CA ILE A 539 14.04 25.60 -2.04
C ILE A 539 14.77 26.08 -0.79
N VAL A 540 14.91 27.40 -0.66
CA VAL A 540 15.48 28.04 0.53
C VAL A 540 14.37 28.75 1.30
N LYS A 541 14.36 28.61 2.61
CA LYS A 541 13.45 29.32 3.52
C LYS A 541 14.23 30.12 4.55
N PHE A 542 13.91 31.40 4.67
CA PHE A 542 14.40 32.29 5.72
C PHE A 542 13.35 32.41 6.83
N ALA A 543 13.64 31.88 8.03
CA ALA A 543 12.67 31.87 9.13
C ALA A 543 12.19 33.27 9.56
N ASN A 544 13.09 34.27 9.53
CA ASN A 544 12.79 35.65 9.92
C ASN A 544 12.38 36.53 8.74
N GLY A 545 12.55 36.04 7.50
CA GLY A 545 12.45 36.84 6.28
C GLY A 545 13.59 37.86 6.16
N LEU A 546 13.89 38.27 4.92
CA LEU A 546 14.85 39.31 4.60
C LEU A 546 14.16 40.49 3.88
N PRO A 547 14.67 41.72 3.96
CA PRO A 547 14.23 42.79 3.07
C PRO A 547 14.34 42.36 1.60
N ILE A 548 13.35 42.71 0.77
CA ILE A 548 13.29 42.28 -0.63
C ILE A 548 14.49 42.84 -1.45
N GLU A 549 15.01 43.99 -1.05
CA GLU A 549 16.15 44.68 -1.67
C GLU A 549 17.45 43.86 -1.61
N GLN A 550 17.58 42.98 -0.60
CA GLN A 550 18.76 42.11 -0.47
C GLN A 550 18.76 40.94 -1.45
N PHE A 551 17.70 40.76 -2.24
CA PHE A 551 17.62 39.68 -3.22
C PHE A 551 18.77 39.71 -4.24
N ASP A 552 19.19 40.90 -4.69
CA ASP A 552 20.28 41.01 -5.66
C ASP A 552 21.64 40.61 -5.06
N GLN A 553 21.86 40.90 -3.76
CA GLN A 553 23.06 40.46 -3.04
C GLN A 553 23.07 38.95 -2.81
N ILE A 554 21.91 38.33 -2.57
CA ILE A 554 21.81 36.87 -2.41
C ILE A 554 22.23 36.15 -3.70
N ARG A 555 21.96 36.74 -4.87
CA ARG A 555 22.36 36.15 -6.17
C ARG A 555 23.87 36.11 -6.40
N GLU A 556 24.65 36.84 -5.59
CA GLU A 556 26.11 36.86 -5.65
C GLU A 556 26.76 35.84 -4.68
N VAL A 557 25.96 35.16 -3.86
CA VAL A 557 26.47 34.14 -2.93
C VAL A 557 26.99 32.94 -3.72
N GLN A 558 28.16 32.43 -3.32
CA GLN A 558 28.81 31.29 -3.95
C GLN A 558 27.86 30.07 -4.00
N GLY A 559 27.78 29.41 -5.16
CA GLY A 559 26.92 28.24 -5.36
C GLY A 559 25.48 28.56 -5.79
N ILE A 560 25.09 29.84 -5.89
CA ILE A 560 23.81 30.28 -6.47
C ILE A 560 24.02 30.69 -7.93
N ASP A 561 23.32 30.01 -8.84
CA ASP A 561 23.23 30.48 -10.23
C ASP A 561 22.31 31.71 -10.28
N SER A 562 22.91 32.87 -10.57
CA SER A 562 22.19 34.13 -10.60
C SER A 562 21.05 34.14 -11.62
N GLU A 563 21.15 33.45 -12.75
CA GLU A 563 20.10 33.40 -13.78
C GLU A 563 18.98 32.42 -13.41
N ARG A 564 19.28 31.43 -12.58
CA ARG A 564 18.36 30.36 -12.17
C ARG A 564 17.89 30.49 -10.72
N CYS A 565 17.77 31.72 -10.21
CA CYS A 565 17.31 32.01 -8.86
C CYS A 565 16.08 32.94 -8.86
N LEU A 566 14.98 32.51 -8.24
CA LEU A 566 13.76 33.29 -8.08
C LEU A 566 13.43 33.53 -6.61
N LYS A 567 13.05 34.77 -6.29
CA LYS A 567 12.29 35.06 -5.09
C LYS A 567 10.85 34.61 -5.27
N ILE A 568 10.29 33.96 -4.26
CA ILE A 568 8.90 33.52 -4.29
C ILE A 568 8.13 34.03 -3.06
N ALA A 569 6.88 34.44 -3.30
CA ALA A 569 5.93 34.79 -2.26
C ALA A 569 4.98 33.63 -2.05
N VAL A 570 4.88 33.09 -0.84
CA VAL A 570 4.06 31.90 -0.57
C VAL A 570 3.02 32.21 0.46
N GLU A 571 1.75 31.91 0.20
CA GLU A 571 0.70 31.91 1.22
C GLU A 571 -0.19 30.68 1.13
N GLN A 572 -0.77 30.27 2.26
CA GLN A 572 -1.81 29.26 2.30
C GLN A 572 -3.17 29.93 2.52
N THR A 573 -4.05 29.79 1.54
CA THR A 573 -5.31 30.52 1.48
C THR A 573 -6.48 29.57 1.28
N LYS A 574 -7.62 29.91 1.87
CA LYS A 574 -8.87 29.16 1.77
C LYS A 574 -9.65 29.60 0.54
N LEU A 575 -10.26 28.65 -0.16
CA LEU A 575 -11.14 28.93 -1.30
C LEU A 575 -12.56 29.28 -0.82
N VAL A 576 -13.18 30.27 -1.46
CA VAL A 576 -14.58 30.67 -1.22
C VAL A 576 -15.51 29.78 -2.04
N GLY A 577 -16.61 29.32 -1.43
CA GLY A 577 -17.68 28.62 -2.17
C GLY A 577 -17.41 27.15 -2.51
N ASP A 578 -16.40 26.54 -1.88
CA ASP A 578 -16.00 25.15 -2.09
C ASP A 578 -15.90 24.73 -3.58
N PRO A 579 -15.12 25.44 -4.40
CA PRO A 579 -15.04 25.20 -5.84
C PRO A 579 -14.34 23.88 -6.18
N LEU A 580 -13.81 23.18 -5.18
CA LEU A 580 -13.19 21.87 -5.33
C LEU A 580 -14.10 20.72 -4.89
N ASN A 581 -15.35 20.97 -4.51
CA ASN A 581 -16.28 20.00 -3.91
C ASN A 581 -15.67 19.28 -2.68
N ALA A 582 -14.84 19.98 -1.91
CA ALA A 582 -14.11 19.42 -0.79
C ALA A 582 -15.02 19.09 0.41
N ALA A 583 -16.21 19.67 0.51
CA ALA A 583 -17.20 19.38 1.55
C ALA A 583 -17.86 18.02 1.39
N GLU A 584 -17.98 17.51 0.15
CA GLU A 584 -18.51 16.17 -0.12
C GLU A 584 -17.49 15.06 0.22
N ARG A 585 -16.20 15.40 0.17
CA ARG A 585 -15.07 14.50 0.47
C ARG A 585 -14.93 14.20 1.97
N ASP A 586 -14.30 13.06 2.25
CA ASP A 586 -13.94 12.71 3.62
C ASP A 586 -12.84 13.64 4.17
N SER A 587 -12.82 13.86 5.49
CA SER A 587 -11.91 14.83 6.11
C SER A 587 -10.42 14.52 5.85
N ALA A 588 -10.07 13.26 5.50
CA ALA A 588 -8.73 12.81 5.08
C ALA A 588 -8.22 13.60 3.88
N VAL A 589 -9.12 13.89 2.93
CA VAL A 589 -8.83 14.46 1.60
C VAL A 589 -9.45 15.82 1.42
N ARG A 590 -10.30 16.26 2.36
CA ARG A 590 -10.84 17.61 2.33
C ARG A 590 -9.68 18.60 2.28
N GLN A 591 -9.58 19.25 1.13
CA GLN A 591 -8.56 20.23 0.79
C GLN A 591 -9.29 21.49 0.33
N ASP A 592 -9.68 22.32 1.28
CA ASP A 592 -10.35 23.60 1.05
C ASP A 592 -9.35 24.79 0.98
N ASN A 593 -8.07 24.52 1.22
CA ASN A 593 -7.00 25.50 1.06
C ASN A 593 -6.10 25.15 -0.12
N ILE A 594 -5.33 26.13 -0.57
CA ILE A 594 -4.30 25.98 -1.62
C ILE A 594 -2.99 26.62 -1.16
N SER A 595 -1.88 26.19 -1.74
CA SER A 595 -0.59 26.88 -1.60
C SER A 595 -0.43 27.81 -2.80
N LEU A 596 -0.67 29.10 -2.61
CA LEU A 596 -0.48 30.11 -3.64
C LEU A 596 0.98 30.55 -3.64
N ILE A 597 1.63 30.46 -4.79
CA ILE A 597 3.03 30.84 -5.00
C ILE A 597 3.08 31.96 -6.04
N GLY A 598 3.40 33.15 -5.58
CA GLY A 598 3.74 34.31 -6.39
C GLY A 598 5.19 34.25 -6.86
N LEU A 599 5.42 34.35 -8.16
CA LEU A 599 6.75 34.33 -8.78
C LEU A 599 6.80 35.21 -10.04
N ASP A 600 8.01 35.58 -10.45
CA ASP A 600 8.24 36.25 -11.73
C ASP A 600 7.97 35.27 -12.88
N CYS A 601 6.76 35.37 -13.45
CA CYS A 601 6.28 34.45 -14.49
C CYS A 601 7.09 34.55 -15.78
N GLU A 602 7.69 35.70 -16.08
CA GLU A 602 8.49 35.88 -17.28
C GLU A 602 9.81 35.11 -17.16
N LYS A 603 10.53 35.28 -16.04
CA LYS A 603 11.77 34.54 -15.78
C LYS A 603 11.54 33.05 -15.55
N ALA A 604 10.44 32.68 -14.91
CA ALA A 604 10.14 31.27 -14.60
C ALA A 604 9.79 30.42 -15.83
N PHE A 605 9.15 31.02 -16.84
CA PHE A 605 8.52 30.28 -17.93
C PHE A 605 8.97 30.69 -19.34
N THR A 606 9.90 31.63 -19.50
CA THR A 606 10.40 32.05 -20.82
C THR A 606 11.78 31.46 -21.11
N GLY A 607 12.15 31.31 -22.38
CA GLY A 607 13.45 30.79 -22.81
C GLY A 607 13.42 29.36 -23.35
N SER A 608 14.55 28.91 -23.90
CA SER A 608 14.72 27.54 -24.42
C SER A 608 14.88 26.48 -23.33
N ASP A 609 15.36 26.87 -22.14
CA ASP A 609 15.40 26.03 -20.94
C ASP A 609 14.82 26.81 -19.73
N PRO A 610 13.48 26.86 -19.62
CA PRO A 610 12.80 27.60 -18.55
C PRO A 610 13.05 26.93 -17.19
N LEU A 611 13.17 27.75 -16.14
CA LEU A 611 13.37 27.26 -14.76
C LEU A 611 12.24 26.31 -14.32
N PHE A 612 11.00 26.61 -14.72
CA PHE A 612 9.85 25.72 -14.55
C PHE A 612 9.47 25.05 -15.88
N GLN A 613 9.70 23.74 -15.95
CA GLN A 613 9.40 22.90 -17.11
C GLN A 613 7.96 22.34 -17.03
N LEU A 614 6.97 23.24 -17.02
CA LEU A 614 5.56 22.87 -16.92
C LEU A 614 5.01 22.30 -18.25
N THR A 615 4.22 21.23 -18.16
CA THR A 615 3.45 20.70 -19.28
C THR A 615 2.00 21.20 -19.18
N PHE A 616 1.54 21.94 -20.19
CA PHE A 616 0.16 22.45 -20.24
C PHE A 616 -0.80 21.34 -20.69
N VAL A 617 -1.78 21.05 -19.85
CA VAL A 617 -2.86 20.09 -20.13
C VAL A 617 -4.04 20.78 -20.82
N GLN A 618 -4.36 22.01 -20.40
CA GLN A 618 -5.29 22.90 -21.10
C GLN A 618 -4.73 24.32 -21.16
N GLY A 619 -5.00 25.00 -22.28
CA GLY A 619 -4.43 26.31 -22.60
C GLY A 619 -3.04 26.19 -23.25
N ASN A 620 -2.63 27.24 -23.97
CA ASN A 620 -1.29 27.34 -24.55
C ASN A 620 -0.36 28.15 -23.64
N ARG A 621 0.93 27.81 -23.62
CA ARG A 621 1.97 28.50 -22.83
C ARG A 621 2.00 29.99 -23.14
N GLU A 622 2.02 30.39 -24.41
CA GLU A 622 2.15 31.79 -24.82
C GLU A 622 0.93 32.63 -24.41
N GLU A 623 -0.28 32.09 -24.59
CA GLU A 623 -1.53 32.74 -24.17
C GLU A 623 -1.61 32.86 -22.65
N ALA A 624 -1.22 31.81 -21.93
CA ALA A 624 -1.21 31.81 -20.48
C ALA A 624 -0.22 32.85 -19.94
N LEU A 625 0.96 32.99 -20.55
CA LEU A 625 1.93 34.03 -20.17
C LEU A 625 1.40 35.44 -20.45
N THR A 626 0.72 35.63 -21.58
CA THR A 626 0.08 36.92 -21.91
C THR A 626 -0.97 37.30 -20.87
N LYS A 627 -1.80 36.33 -20.44
CA LYS A 627 -2.79 36.53 -19.37
C LYS A 627 -2.16 36.76 -17.99
N LEU A 628 -1.09 36.04 -17.65
CA LEU A 628 -0.36 36.26 -16.40
C LEU A 628 0.22 37.68 -16.32
N LYS A 629 0.65 38.27 -17.44
CA LYS A 629 1.11 39.68 -17.51
C LYS A 629 -0.01 40.71 -17.31
N GLN A 630 -1.27 40.35 -17.56
CA GLN A 630 -2.43 41.23 -17.34
C GLN A 630 -2.81 41.36 -15.86
N GLY A 631 -2.22 40.52 -15.00
CA GLY A 631 -2.46 40.49 -13.56
C GLY A 631 -3.72 39.70 -13.17
N ARG A 632 -3.78 39.29 -11.89
CA ARG A 632 -4.90 38.48 -11.30
C ARG A 632 -5.28 37.22 -12.09
N CYS A 633 -4.27 36.61 -12.70
CA CYS A 633 -4.39 35.34 -13.38
C CYS A 633 -3.52 34.29 -12.67
N CYS A 634 -3.88 33.01 -12.77
CA CYS A 634 -3.13 31.94 -12.14
C CYS A 634 -3.06 30.67 -13.00
N LEU A 635 -2.02 29.87 -12.75
CA LEU A 635 -1.90 28.50 -13.27
C LEU A 635 -2.29 27.54 -12.15
N VAL A 636 -3.21 26.64 -12.47
CA VAL A 636 -3.68 25.61 -11.54
C VAL A 636 -3.23 24.22 -11.97
N PRO A 637 -3.07 23.28 -11.04
CA PRO A 637 -2.71 21.92 -11.37
C PRO A 637 -3.89 21.19 -12.04
N ASP A 638 -3.59 20.19 -12.87
CA ASP A 638 -4.54 19.31 -13.55
C ASP A 638 -5.46 18.51 -12.62
N THR A 639 -5.17 18.49 -11.32
CA THR A 639 -6.09 18.04 -10.27
C THR A 639 -7.37 18.87 -10.21
N PHE A 640 -7.34 20.18 -10.50
CA PHE A 640 -8.52 21.07 -10.37
C PHE A 640 -9.59 20.72 -11.42
N ASP A 641 -9.16 20.43 -12.64
CA ASP A 641 -10.02 19.93 -13.71
C ASP A 641 -10.61 18.56 -13.34
N ARG A 642 -9.78 17.64 -12.84
CA ARG A 642 -10.23 16.27 -12.52
C ARG A 642 -11.15 16.19 -11.31
N LEU A 643 -10.92 17.02 -10.31
CA LEU A 643 -11.65 17.02 -9.05
C LEU A 643 -12.95 17.83 -9.11
N ALA A 644 -12.96 18.92 -9.88
CA ALA A 644 -14.07 19.87 -9.88
C ALA A 644 -14.54 20.32 -11.27
N GLY A 645 -13.90 19.84 -12.34
CA GLY A 645 -14.27 20.19 -13.71
C GLY A 645 -13.86 21.60 -14.12
N LEU A 646 -13.03 22.30 -13.33
CA LEU A 646 -12.60 23.67 -13.60
C LEU A 646 -11.80 23.75 -14.91
N LYS A 647 -12.12 24.75 -15.73
CA LYS A 647 -11.53 25.00 -17.05
C LYS A 647 -10.75 26.32 -17.09
N VAL A 648 -9.97 26.50 -18.15
CA VAL A 648 -9.30 27.78 -18.45
C VAL A 648 -10.36 28.86 -18.68
N GLY A 649 -10.25 29.98 -17.95
CA GLY A 649 -11.22 31.07 -17.95
C GLY A 649 -12.13 31.11 -16.72
N ASP A 650 -12.25 30.01 -15.97
CA ASP A 650 -13.00 30.01 -14.72
C ASP A 650 -12.29 30.84 -13.64
N GLN A 651 -13.06 31.35 -12.69
CA GLN A 651 -12.57 32.19 -11.60
C GLN A 651 -12.51 31.42 -10.28
N ILE A 652 -11.45 31.62 -9.53
CA ILE A 652 -11.28 31.09 -8.17
C ILE A 652 -11.07 32.23 -7.18
N THR A 653 -11.88 32.22 -6.13
CA THR A 653 -11.87 33.26 -5.10
C THR A 653 -11.20 32.74 -3.84
N MET A 654 -10.27 33.53 -3.30
CA MET A 654 -9.38 33.18 -2.20
C MET A 654 -9.59 34.13 -1.03
N ILE A 655 -9.42 33.63 0.20
CA ILE A 655 -9.56 34.42 1.43
C ILE A 655 -8.16 34.73 2.01
N PRO A 656 -7.66 35.96 1.91
CA PRO A 656 -6.39 36.34 2.54
C PRO A 656 -6.44 36.14 4.06
N PRO A 657 -5.53 35.34 4.66
CA PRO A 657 -5.55 35.08 6.10
C PRO A 657 -5.44 36.35 6.95
N ASN A 658 -4.70 37.35 6.48
CA ASN A 658 -4.49 38.62 7.17
C ASN A 658 -5.66 39.61 6.99
N ARG A 659 -6.53 39.40 6.00
CA ARG A 659 -7.66 40.29 5.66
C ARG A 659 -8.88 39.45 5.24
N PRO A 660 -9.45 38.64 6.16
CA PRO A 660 -10.51 37.68 5.81
C PRO A 660 -11.80 38.32 5.28
N LYS A 661 -11.99 39.63 5.49
CA LYS A 661 -13.16 40.39 5.02
C LYS A 661 -13.06 40.88 3.57
N VAL A 662 -11.89 40.74 2.93
CA VAL A 662 -11.64 41.22 1.57
C VAL A 662 -11.13 40.05 0.73
N PRO A 663 -12.02 39.22 0.16
CA PRO A 663 -11.60 38.13 -0.71
C PRO A 663 -10.99 38.66 -2.01
N VAL A 664 -10.07 37.88 -2.58
CA VAL A 664 -9.37 38.21 -3.84
C VAL A 664 -9.67 37.16 -4.88
N GLU A 665 -9.81 37.58 -6.13
CA GLU A 665 -10.27 36.73 -7.23
C GLU A 665 -9.17 36.59 -8.29
N TYR A 666 -8.94 35.35 -8.73
CA TYR A 666 -7.96 35.01 -9.75
C TYR A 666 -8.64 34.23 -10.88
N THR A 667 -8.31 34.58 -12.13
CA THR A 667 -8.79 33.84 -13.31
C THR A 667 -7.80 32.74 -13.69
N ILE A 668 -8.29 31.56 -14.04
CA ILE A 668 -7.44 30.45 -14.48
C ILE A 668 -6.93 30.73 -15.89
N ALA A 669 -5.63 31.00 -16.01
CA ALA A 669 -4.96 31.25 -17.30
C ALA A 669 -4.52 29.97 -18.01
N GLY A 670 -4.29 28.88 -17.27
CA GLY A 670 -3.86 27.60 -17.81
C GLY A 670 -3.91 26.50 -16.76
N ILE A 671 -4.06 25.26 -17.24
CA ILE A 671 -4.05 24.06 -16.40
C ILE A 671 -2.80 23.25 -16.74
N VAL A 672 -1.98 22.96 -15.74
CA VAL A 672 -0.64 22.36 -15.93
C VAL A 672 -0.47 21.07 -15.12
N SER A 673 0.32 20.15 -15.66
CA SER A 673 0.69 18.91 -14.96
C SER A 673 1.77 19.18 -13.92
N MET A 674 1.46 18.93 -12.65
CA MET A 674 2.40 19.11 -11.52
C MET A 674 2.44 17.87 -10.62
N PRO A 675 2.98 16.73 -11.10
CA PRO A 675 3.09 15.51 -10.30
C PRO A 675 3.92 15.77 -9.04
N GLY A 676 3.44 15.25 -7.90
CA GLY A 676 4.09 15.41 -6.60
C GLY A 676 3.99 16.80 -5.94
N SER A 677 3.27 17.78 -6.51
CA SER A 677 3.10 19.13 -5.94
C SER A 677 2.60 19.12 -4.49
N ASN A 678 1.64 18.26 -4.17
CA ASN A 678 1.12 18.06 -2.82
C ASN A 678 2.17 17.60 -1.80
N TRP A 679 3.22 16.91 -2.26
CA TRP A 679 4.30 16.44 -1.41
C TRP A 679 5.45 17.43 -1.31
N ILE A 680 5.73 18.21 -2.35
CA ILE A 680 6.67 19.34 -2.29
C ILE A 680 6.26 20.24 -1.13
N THR A 681 5.00 20.69 -1.09
CA THR A 681 4.52 21.59 -0.02
C THR A 681 4.71 21.02 1.40
N LYS A 682 4.67 19.69 1.58
CA LYS A 682 4.86 19.03 2.89
C LYS A 682 6.32 18.92 3.29
N THR A 683 7.20 18.70 2.34
CA THR A 683 8.59 18.31 2.59
C THR A 683 9.58 19.46 2.47
N SER A 684 9.25 20.49 1.68
CA SER A 684 10.13 21.66 1.46
C SER A 684 10.05 22.75 2.52
N GLY A 685 9.05 22.70 3.42
CA GLY A 685 8.84 23.76 4.42
C GLY A 685 8.16 25.02 3.87
N ILE A 686 7.68 25.00 2.63
CA ILE A 686 6.91 26.08 1.96
C ILE A 686 5.59 26.40 2.69
N ARG A 687 5.00 25.44 3.41
CA ARG A 687 3.78 25.69 4.19
C ARG A 687 4.02 26.65 5.35
N ARG A 688 3.26 27.74 5.40
CA ARG A 688 3.22 28.72 6.49
C ARG A 688 2.31 28.29 7.65
N HIS A 689 1.19 27.68 7.32
CA HIS A 689 0.13 27.24 8.24
C HIS A 689 0.02 25.71 8.24
N PHE A 690 -0.42 25.15 9.37
CA PHE A 690 -0.64 23.69 9.51
C PHE A 690 -1.99 23.24 8.93
N VAL A 691 -2.38 23.80 7.79
CA VAL A 691 -3.59 23.43 7.05
C VAL A 691 -3.27 22.59 5.82
N ARG A 692 -4.22 21.76 5.40
CA ARG A 692 -4.07 20.93 4.20
C ARG A 692 -4.36 21.75 2.96
N THR A 693 -3.53 21.59 1.96
CA THR A 693 -3.67 22.27 0.67
C THR A 693 -3.95 21.27 -0.45
N ALA A 694 -4.79 21.68 -1.41
CA ALA A 694 -5.22 20.91 -2.58
C ALA A 694 -4.12 20.75 -3.62
N GLY A 695 -3.25 21.75 -3.71
CA GLY A 695 -2.15 21.80 -4.66
C GLY A 695 -1.40 23.12 -4.56
N ILE A 696 -0.46 23.28 -5.49
CA ILE A 696 0.29 24.51 -5.71
C ILE A 696 -0.40 25.28 -6.84
N VAL A 697 -0.73 26.55 -6.60
CA VAL A 697 -1.23 27.48 -7.62
C VAL A 697 -0.14 28.52 -7.86
N LEU A 698 0.21 28.75 -9.12
CA LEU A 698 1.24 29.75 -9.48
C LEU A 698 0.56 31.02 -9.99
N ALA A 699 1.03 32.18 -9.53
CA ALA A 699 0.53 33.49 -9.93
C ALA A 699 1.68 34.51 -9.98
N PRO A 700 1.46 35.70 -10.57
CA PRO A 700 2.46 36.76 -10.56
C PRO A 700 2.85 37.21 -9.15
N GLU A 701 4.14 37.47 -8.91
CA GLU A 701 4.67 37.80 -7.58
C GLU A 701 4.05 39.05 -6.96
N THR A 702 3.89 40.11 -7.75
CA THR A 702 3.43 41.45 -7.30
C THR A 702 2.06 41.38 -6.63
N GLU A 703 1.09 40.76 -7.31
CA GLU A 703 -0.29 40.62 -6.87
C GLU A 703 -0.38 39.76 -5.62
N VAL A 704 0.35 38.63 -5.58
CA VAL A 704 0.36 37.75 -4.41
C VAL A 704 0.94 38.46 -3.19
N ARG A 705 1.97 39.30 -3.36
CA ARG A 705 2.53 40.06 -2.25
C ARG A 705 1.58 41.13 -1.74
N ASP A 706 0.93 41.86 -2.64
CA ASP A 706 0.04 42.97 -2.29
C ASP A 706 -1.28 42.47 -1.67
N ASP A 707 -1.90 41.46 -2.28
CA ASP A 707 -3.17 40.87 -1.84
C ASP A 707 -3.04 40.22 -0.46
N PHE A 708 -1.93 39.52 -0.21
CA PHE A 708 -1.70 38.76 1.03
C PHE A 708 -0.81 39.48 2.06
N ALA A 709 -0.37 40.72 1.75
CA ALA A 709 0.48 41.57 2.58
C ALA A 709 1.81 40.90 2.98
N LEU A 710 2.64 40.57 2.00
CA LEU A 710 3.90 39.82 2.17
C LEU A 710 5.15 40.69 1.89
N PRO A 711 5.54 41.58 2.83
CA PRO A 711 6.58 42.59 2.61
C PRO A 711 8.02 42.05 2.64
N MET A 712 8.24 40.81 3.08
CA MET A 712 9.57 40.23 3.26
C MET A 712 9.84 39.12 2.24
N LEU A 713 11.12 38.93 1.92
CA LEU A 713 11.65 37.78 1.21
C LEU A 713 11.79 36.60 2.18
N GLU A 714 10.86 35.64 2.11
CA GLU A 714 10.88 34.47 2.99
C GLU A 714 11.36 33.19 2.30
N TYR A 715 11.27 33.14 0.96
CA TYR A 715 11.55 31.93 0.19
C TYR A 715 12.29 32.24 -1.10
N LEU A 716 13.21 31.36 -1.46
CA LEU A 716 13.85 31.29 -2.78
C LEU A 716 13.59 29.93 -3.40
N TRP A 717 13.50 29.92 -4.72
CA TRP A 717 13.46 28.70 -5.51
C TRP A 717 14.50 28.81 -6.61
N LEU A 718 15.48 27.91 -6.62
CA LEU A 718 16.64 28.03 -7.48
C LEU A 718 17.25 26.68 -7.88
N ASP A 719 17.99 26.68 -8.98
CA ASP A 719 18.93 25.60 -9.30
C ASP A 719 20.34 26.02 -8.86
N PRO A 720 21.03 25.22 -8.02
CA PRO A 720 22.37 25.57 -7.57
C PRO A 720 23.40 25.40 -8.69
N GLU A 721 24.54 26.06 -8.58
CA GLU A 721 25.65 25.88 -9.52
C GLU A 721 26.10 24.41 -9.56
N SER A 722 26.51 23.94 -10.74
CA SER A 722 26.92 22.55 -10.96
C SER A 722 28.02 22.11 -10.00
N GLY A 723 27.73 21.08 -9.18
CA GLY A 723 28.67 20.51 -8.21
C GLY A 723 28.51 21.03 -6.77
N THR A 724 27.66 22.04 -6.55
CA THR A 724 27.37 22.57 -5.21
C THR A 724 26.52 21.60 -4.40
N LYS A 725 26.97 21.25 -3.19
CA LYS A 725 26.18 20.44 -2.25
C LYS A 725 25.25 21.33 -1.42
N SER A 726 24.07 20.81 -1.06
CA SER A 726 23.09 21.57 -0.27
C SER A 726 23.60 21.98 1.11
N GLU A 727 24.50 21.21 1.73
CA GLU A 727 25.14 21.55 3.00
C GLU A 727 26.08 22.76 2.86
N GLN A 728 26.85 22.80 1.77
CA GLN A 728 27.74 23.92 1.47
C GLN A 728 26.94 25.19 1.17
N LEU A 729 25.91 25.07 0.32
CA LEU A 729 25.00 26.17 0.02
C LEU A 729 24.30 26.71 1.29
N GLN A 730 23.94 25.82 2.22
CA GLN A 730 23.37 26.22 3.50
C GLN A 730 24.39 27.00 4.35
N GLN A 731 25.63 26.54 4.44
CA GLN A 731 26.69 27.24 5.18
C GLN A 731 26.98 28.62 4.60
N ASP A 732 27.09 28.73 3.28
CA ASP A 732 27.39 29.99 2.59
C ASP A 732 26.25 31.02 2.78
N LEU A 733 24.99 30.56 2.68
CA LEU A 733 23.82 31.40 2.96
C LEU A 733 23.68 31.75 4.45
N GLU A 734 24.01 30.83 5.36
CA GLU A 734 24.04 31.12 6.81
C GLU A 734 25.10 32.17 7.14
N ALA A 735 26.28 32.09 6.52
CA ALA A 735 27.35 33.07 6.66
C ALA A 735 26.92 34.45 6.11
N PHE A 736 26.24 34.47 4.96
CA PHE A 736 25.68 35.70 4.39
C PHE A 736 24.64 36.34 5.33
N VAL A 737 23.70 35.55 5.86
CA VAL A 737 22.70 36.06 6.82
C VAL A 737 23.34 36.52 8.13
N ALA A 738 24.39 35.84 8.60
CA ALA A 738 25.11 36.19 9.82
C ALA A 738 25.96 37.46 9.68
N ALA A 739 26.44 37.77 8.46
CA ALA A 739 27.21 38.97 8.17
C ALA A 739 26.35 40.25 8.08
N MET A 740 25.01 40.13 8.08
CA MET A 740 24.11 41.28 7.99
C MET A 740 24.06 42.10 9.28
N PRO A 741 23.92 43.43 9.19
CA PRO A 741 23.76 44.30 10.35
C PRO A 741 22.59 43.87 11.24
N ALA A 742 22.74 44.01 12.56
CA ALA A 742 21.71 43.66 13.54
C ALA A 742 20.38 44.39 13.30
N ASP A 743 20.39 45.60 12.73
CA ASP A 743 19.17 46.39 12.43
C ASP A 743 18.44 45.93 11.15
N GLU A 744 19.16 45.46 10.13
CA GLU A 744 18.59 44.89 8.89
C GLU A 744 18.12 43.44 9.07
N SER A 745 18.81 42.70 9.94
CA SER A 745 18.36 41.40 10.45
C SER A 745 17.29 41.53 11.55
N ALA A 746 17.14 42.71 12.16
CA ALA A 746 16.08 43.07 13.13
C ALA A 746 14.78 43.54 12.46
N GLY A 747 14.46 42.98 11.30
CA GLY A 747 13.07 42.67 10.97
C GLY A 747 12.47 41.62 11.91
N ARG A 748 12.66 41.72 13.24
CA ARG A 748 11.76 41.07 14.20
C ARG A 748 10.41 41.68 13.92
N ARG A 749 9.62 41.04 13.04
CA ARG A 749 8.18 41.27 13.01
C ARG A 749 7.74 41.24 14.47
N PRO A 750 7.10 42.30 15.02
CA PRO A 750 6.39 42.12 16.27
C PRO A 750 5.49 40.91 16.03
N ALA A 751 5.59 39.91 16.90
CA ALA A 751 4.76 38.73 16.84
C ALA A 751 3.33 39.21 16.57
N GLY A 752 2.84 39.01 15.34
CA GLY A 752 1.51 39.44 14.98
C GLY A 752 0.59 38.84 16.03
N LYS A 753 -0.20 39.69 16.71
CA LYS A 753 -1.15 39.29 17.75
C LYS A 753 -2.33 38.55 17.10
N GLY A 754 -2.03 37.38 16.52
CA GLY A 754 -2.99 36.42 16.01
C GLY A 754 -2.65 35.05 16.59
N PRO A 755 -3.58 34.38 17.28
CA PRO A 755 -3.40 32.97 17.64
C PRO A 755 -3.28 32.18 16.32
N GLY A 756 -2.26 31.31 16.21
CA GLY A 756 -2.07 30.47 15.01
C GLY A 756 -0.68 30.49 14.36
N ARG A 757 0.24 31.40 14.72
CA ARG A 757 1.64 31.33 14.24
C ARG A 757 2.51 30.45 15.14
N ILE A 758 2.50 29.15 14.82
CA ILE A 758 3.26 28.11 15.54
C ILE A 758 4.75 28.07 15.12
N SER A 759 5.22 28.91 14.18
CA SER A 759 6.63 28.90 13.75
C SER A 759 7.65 29.10 14.89
N SER A 760 7.28 29.87 15.92
CA SER A 760 8.10 30.13 17.11
C SER A 760 8.10 28.99 18.16
N LEU A 761 7.21 27.99 18.04
CA LEU A 761 7.13 26.84 18.96
C LEU A 761 7.97 25.64 18.49
N PHE A 762 8.53 25.69 17.27
CA PHE A 762 9.20 24.55 16.63
C PHE A 762 10.74 24.65 16.57
N GLY A 763 11.36 25.63 17.23
CA GLY A 763 12.83 25.77 17.26
C GLY A 763 13.48 25.90 15.87
N ARG A 764 12.72 26.32 14.86
CA ARG A 764 13.21 26.58 13.49
C ARG A 764 13.65 28.03 13.36
N ASP A 765 14.46 28.49 14.29
CA ASP A 765 15.06 29.82 14.23
C ASP A 765 16.30 29.71 13.33
N GLY A 766 16.12 29.66 12.01
CA GLY A 766 17.24 29.54 11.07
C GLY A 766 16.86 29.42 9.59
N LEU A 767 17.89 29.48 8.74
CA LEU A 767 17.82 29.19 7.31
C LEU A 767 17.54 27.70 7.10
N GLN A 768 16.70 27.36 6.12
CA GLN A 768 16.49 25.98 5.69
C GLN A 768 16.70 25.86 4.18
N VAL A 769 17.71 25.11 3.77
CA VAL A 769 17.91 24.71 2.37
C VAL A 769 17.36 23.29 2.19
N THR A 770 16.48 23.09 1.20
CA THR A 770 15.89 21.79 0.90
C THR A 770 16.14 21.42 -0.56
N SER A 771 16.92 20.36 -0.79
CA SER A 771 17.09 19.74 -2.10
C SER A 771 15.91 18.84 -2.44
N LEU A 772 15.29 19.06 -3.59
CA LEU A 772 14.23 18.21 -4.12
C LEU A 772 14.76 16.85 -4.55
N GLU A 773 16.03 16.71 -4.94
CA GLU A 773 16.61 15.40 -5.26
C GLU A 773 16.73 14.52 -4.02
N ASP A 774 17.08 15.10 -2.87
CA ASP A 774 17.05 14.38 -1.58
C ASP A 774 15.62 13.99 -1.18
N VAL A 775 14.65 14.85 -1.44
CA VAL A 775 13.23 14.55 -1.25
C VAL A 775 12.79 13.40 -2.15
N ARG A 776 13.08 13.46 -3.46
CA ARG A 776 12.74 12.42 -4.46
C ARG A 776 13.39 11.09 -4.09
N SER A 777 14.68 11.08 -3.75
CA SER A 777 15.43 9.87 -3.40
C SER A 777 14.93 9.26 -2.09
N SER A 778 14.64 10.07 -1.07
CA SER A 778 14.03 9.63 0.19
C SER A 778 12.64 9.03 -0.01
N MET A 779 11.83 9.63 -0.88
CA MET A 779 10.51 9.09 -1.25
C MET A 779 10.62 7.79 -2.03
N ARG A 780 11.48 7.72 -3.04
CA ARG A 780 11.71 6.48 -3.81
C ARG A 780 12.26 5.35 -2.93
N ARG A 781 13.14 5.66 -1.97
CA ARG A 781 13.69 4.67 -1.04
C ARG A 781 12.63 4.12 -0.10
N ARG A 782 11.85 4.99 0.55
CA ARG A 782 10.74 4.59 1.45
C ARG A 782 9.62 3.88 0.70
N GLY A 783 9.16 4.48 -0.40
CA GLY A 783 8.14 3.93 -1.27
C GLY A 783 8.56 2.59 -1.87
N GLY A 784 9.78 2.49 -2.40
CA GLY A 784 10.33 1.26 -2.94
C GLY A 784 10.48 0.16 -1.89
N ALA A 785 10.79 0.50 -0.63
CA ALA A 785 10.78 -0.47 0.46
C ALA A 785 9.38 -1.02 0.72
N ALA A 786 8.35 -0.17 0.73
CA ALA A 786 6.95 -0.60 0.87
C ALA A 786 6.49 -1.46 -0.32
N VAL A 787 6.84 -1.08 -1.57
CA VAL A 787 6.50 -1.88 -2.76
C VAL A 787 7.20 -3.23 -2.75
N ARG A 788 8.47 -3.30 -2.32
CA ARG A 788 9.16 -4.58 -2.11
C ARG A 788 8.52 -5.40 -1.00
N ALA A 789 8.11 -4.77 0.11
CA ALA A 789 7.39 -5.42 1.20
C ALA A 789 6.11 -6.11 0.69
N MET A 790 5.30 -5.39 -0.10
CA MET A 790 4.10 -5.93 -0.74
C MET A 790 4.40 -7.06 -1.75
N GLY A 791 5.57 -7.02 -2.40
CA GLY A 791 6.01 -8.03 -3.36
C GLY A 791 6.38 -9.39 -2.77
N TRP A 792 6.68 -9.48 -1.46
CA TRP A 792 7.00 -10.75 -0.81
C TRP A 792 5.81 -11.72 -0.79
N LEU A 793 4.59 -11.19 -0.60
CA LEU A 793 3.37 -12.00 -0.56
C LEU A 793 3.22 -12.84 -1.85
N PRO A 794 3.14 -12.23 -3.05
CA PRO A 794 3.06 -12.98 -4.30
C PRO A 794 4.26 -13.87 -4.63
N LEU A 795 5.47 -13.55 -4.17
CA LEU A 795 6.66 -14.39 -4.41
C LEU A 795 6.57 -15.72 -3.67
N VAL A 796 6.06 -15.71 -2.45
CA VAL A 796 5.85 -16.94 -1.69
C VAL A 796 4.69 -17.74 -2.28
N THR A 797 3.59 -17.09 -2.72
CA THR A 797 2.53 -17.83 -3.41
C THR A 797 3.06 -18.50 -4.67
N LEU A 798 3.93 -17.84 -5.44
CA LEU A 798 4.64 -18.41 -6.58
C LEU A 798 5.51 -19.63 -6.19
N LEU A 799 6.26 -19.56 -5.09
CA LEU A 799 7.04 -20.69 -4.57
C LEU A 799 6.14 -21.88 -4.25
N VAL A 800 5.02 -21.65 -3.59
CA VAL A 800 4.09 -22.71 -3.20
C VAL A 800 3.38 -23.31 -4.42
N VAL A 801 2.97 -22.48 -5.39
CA VAL A 801 2.40 -22.92 -6.68
C VAL A 801 3.38 -23.79 -7.45
N SER A 802 4.68 -23.51 -7.36
CA SER A 802 5.72 -24.29 -8.06
C SER A 802 5.80 -25.76 -7.61
N LEU A 803 5.34 -26.10 -6.39
CA LEU A 803 5.23 -27.49 -5.94
C LEU A 803 4.23 -28.29 -6.79
N GLY A 804 3.17 -27.63 -7.28
CA GLY A 804 2.24 -28.21 -8.25
C GLY A 804 2.92 -28.56 -9.59
N VAL A 805 3.92 -27.77 -10.00
CA VAL A 805 4.73 -28.04 -11.21
C VAL A 805 5.51 -29.34 -11.03
N VAL A 806 6.06 -29.61 -9.84
CA VAL A 806 6.78 -30.88 -9.56
C VAL A 806 5.87 -32.08 -9.77
N ASN A 807 4.67 -32.04 -9.17
CA ASN A 807 3.70 -33.14 -9.28
C ASN A 807 3.32 -33.39 -10.75
N THR A 808 3.05 -32.31 -11.49
CA THR A 808 2.64 -32.41 -12.90
C THR A 808 3.77 -32.85 -13.83
N MET A 809 5.02 -32.46 -13.57
CA MET A 809 6.21 -32.94 -14.30
C MET A 809 6.47 -34.43 -14.03
N ALA A 810 6.39 -34.84 -12.77
CA ALA A 810 6.55 -36.25 -12.40
C ALA A 810 5.47 -37.13 -13.06
N ALA A 811 4.23 -36.67 -13.07
CA ALA A 811 3.10 -37.33 -13.69
C ALA A 811 3.23 -37.41 -15.23
N SER A 812 3.67 -36.31 -15.84
CA SER A 812 4.00 -36.21 -17.26
C SER A 812 5.07 -37.21 -17.72
N VAL A 813 6.16 -37.33 -16.96
CA VAL A 813 7.23 -38.30 -17.23
C VAL A 813 6.71 -39.73 -17.09
N ARG A 814 5.85 -40.00 -16.09
CA ARG A 814 5.25 -41.33 -15.89
C ARG A 814 4.36 -41.75 -17.04
N ALA A 815 3.51 -40.85 -17.54
CA ALA A 815 2.61 -41.11 -18.65
C ALA A 815 3.36 -41.45 -19.96
N ARG A 816 4.58 -40.93 -20.14
CA ARG A 816 5.40 -41.11 -21.35
C ARG A 816 6.58 -42.08 -21.20
N ARG A 817 6.59 -42.92 -20.15
CA ARG A 817 7.70 -43.86 -19.92
C ARG A 817 7.90 -44.83 -21.07
N TRP A 818 6.82 -45.32 -21.69
CA TRP A 818 6.91 -46.22 -22.83
C TRP A 818 7.51 -45.54 -24.07
N GLU A 819 7.08 -44.31 -24.37
CA GLU A 819 7.66 -43.50 -25.45
C GLU A 819 9.14 -43.25 -25.24
N PHE A 820 9.55 -42.94 -24.00
CA PHE A 820 10.97 -42.79 -23.65
C PHE A 820 11.74 -44.10 -23.84
N GLY A 821 11.12 -45.25 -23.55
CA GLY A 821 11.68 -46.58 -23.84
C GLY A 821 11.94 -46.80 -25.33
N ILE A 822 10.97 -46.44 -26.19
CA ILE A 822 11.12 -46.51 -27.65
C ILE A 822 12.24 -45.59 -28.11
N LEU A 823 12.26 -44.33 -27.66
CA LEU A 823 13.29 -43.37 -28.03
C LEU A 823 14.69 -43.87 -27.63
N ARG A 824 14.85 -44.48 -26.45
CA ARG A 824 16.12 -45.10 -26.04
C ARG A 824 16.48 -46.31 -26.89
N ALA A 825 15.52 -47.13 -27.30
CA ALA A 825 15.75 -48.29 -28.17
C ALA A 825 16.17 -47.87 -29.57
N VAL A 826 15.64 -46.76 -30.10
CA VAL A 826 16.00 -46.18 -31.40
C VAL A 826 17.35 -45.44 -31.36
N GLY A 827 17.96 -45.27 -30.19
CA GLY A 827 19.33 -44.75 -30.03
C GLY A 827 19.45 -43.40 -29.32
N LEU A 828 18.37 -42.85 -28.74
CA LEU A 828 18.43 -41.62 -27.97
C LEU A 828 19.23 -41.83 -26.67
N ARG A 829 20.31 -41.06 -26.48
CA ARG A 829 21.18 -41.12 -25.29
C ARG A 829 20.42 -40.72 -24.02
N ARG A 830 20.89 -41.18 -22.85
CA ARG A 830 20.32 -40.83 -21.53
C ARG A 830 20.15 -39.32 -21.32
N PHE A 831 21.14 -38.53 -21.74
CA PHE A 831 21.08 -37.07 -21.64
C PHE A 831 20.16 -36.43 -22.67
N GLY A 832 19.86 -37.12 -23.78
CA GLY A 832 18.85 -36.68 -24.75
C GLY A 832 17.45 -36.67 -24.15
N LEU A 833 17.10 -37.71 -23.36
CA LEU A 833 15.85 -37.73 -22.60
C LEU A 833 15.78 -36.64 -21.53
N VAL A 834 16.86 -36.45 -20.77
CA VAL A 834 16.95 -35.38 -19.75
C VAL A 834 16.71 -34.01 -20.41
N LYS A 835 17.39 -33.74 -21.53
CA LYS A 835 17.20 -32.50 -22.30
C LYS A 835 15.79 -32.35 -22.83
N LEU A 836 15.13 -33.43 -23.23
CA LEU A 836 13.74 -33.40 -23.70
C LEU A 836 12.80 -32.95 -22.57
N VAL A 837 12.93 -33.53 -21.38
CA VAL A 837 12.12 -33.13 -20.20
C VAL A 837 12.43 -31.69 -19.78
N ILE A 838 13.71 -31.29 -19.79
CA ILE A 838 14.10 -29.90 -19.51
C ILE A 838 13.52 -28.93 -20.55
N SER A 839 13.49 -29.30 -21.83
CA SER A 839 12.91 -28.47 -22.89
C SER A 839 11.42 -28.21 -22.64
N GLU A 840 10.67 -29.24 -22.22
CA GLU A 840 9.26 -29.10 -21.84
C GLU A 840 9.09 -28.10 -20.68
N SER A 841 9.94 -28.20 -19.66
CA SER A 841 9.93 -27.28 -18.52
C SER A 841 10.25 -25.84 -18.91
N ILE A 842 11.23 -25.62 -19.78
CA ILE A 842 11.58 -24.28 -20.28
C ILE A 842 10.40 -23.69 -21.04
N MET A 843 9.75 -24.48 -21.91
CA MET A 843 8.58 -24.01 -22.66
C MET A 843 7.40 -23.69 -21.75
N ILE A 844 7.14 -24.49 -20.72
CA ILE A 844 6.13 -24.18 -19.70
C ILE A 844 6.45 -22.87 -18.98
N GLY A 845 7.71 -22.66 -18.60
CA GLY A 845 8.17 -21.41 -18.00
C GLY A 845 7.96 -20.19 -18.91
N LEU A 846 8.20 -20.33 -20.22
CA LEU A 846 7.98 -19.28 -21.21
C LEU A 846 6.49 -18.95 -21.40
N VAL A 847 5.63 -19.98 -21.51
CA VAL A 847 4.17 -19.80 -21.59
C VAL A 847 3.66 -19.10 -20.34
N ALA A 848 4.04 -19.58 -19.15
CA ALA A 848 3.64 -19.00 -17.88
C ALA A 848 4.12 -17.55 -17.75
N SER A 849 5.38 -17.26 -18.11
CA SER A 849 5.94 -15.91 -18.07
C SER A 849 5.19 -14.94 -18.99
N GLY A 850 4.92 -15.34 -20.24
CA GLY A 850 4.18 -14.50 -21.19
C GLY A 850 2.77 -14.17 -20.70
N LEU A 851 2.03 -15.18 -20.22
CA LEU A 851 0.71 -14.98 -19.62
C LEU A 851 0.77 -14.10 -18.38
N SER A 852 1.73 -14.32 -17.49
CA SER A 852 1.91 -13.55 -16.24
C SER A 852 2.21 -12.09 -16.51
N LEU A 853 3.04 -11.80 -17.53
CA LEU A 853 3.39 -10.42 -17.88
C LEU A 853 2.17 -9.66 -18.40
N ALA A 854 1.44 -10.26 -19.33
CA ALA A 854 0.24 -9.65 -19.89
C ALA A 854 -0.86 -9.48 -18.84
N PHE A 855 -1.12 -10.52 -18.03
CA PHE A 855 -2.07 -10.47 -16.92
C PHE A 855 -1.66 -9.40 -15.90
N GLY A 856 -0.41 -9.42 -15.44
CA GLY A 856 0.09 -8.51 -14.41
C GLY A 856 0.09 -7.04 -14.83
N ILE A 857 0.49 -6.74 -16.07
CA ILE A 857 0.43 -5.35 -16.59
C ILE A 857 -1.02 -4.88 -16.69
N LEU A 858 -1.93 -5.71 -17.23
CA LEU A 858 -3.35 -5.35 -17.35
C LEU A 858 -4.01 -5.16 -15.98
N THR A 859 -3.78 -6.07 -15.04
CA THR A 859 -4.29 -5.94 -13.68
C THR A 859 -3.69 -4.73 -12.98
N GLY A 860 -2.38 -4.48 -13.10
CA GLY A 860 -1.73 -3.29 -12.55
C GLY A 860 -2.32 -1.98 -13.11
N TRP A 861 -2.58 -1.94 -14.42
CA TRP A 861 -3.21 -0.79 -15.09
C TRP A 861 -4.66 -0.59 -14.65
N THR A 862 -5.48 -1.65 -14.61
CA THR A 862 -6.88 -1.55 -14.14
C THR A 862 -6.97 -1.20 -12.65
N CYS A 863 -6.05 -1.66 -11.81
CA CYS A 863 -5.92 -1.21 -10.42
C CYS A 863 -5.56 0.28 -10.33
N LEU A 864 -4.74 0.80 -11.25
CA LEU A 864 -4.42 2.22 -11.33
C LEU A 864 -5.67 3.05 -11.64
N GLY A 865 -6.48 2.62 -12.62
CA GLY A 865 -7.77 3.25 -12.92
C GLY A 865 -8.78 3.12 -11.79
N LEU A 866 -8.77 2.01 -11.05
CA LEU A 866 -9.63 1.87 -9.87
C LEU A 866 -9.33 2.96 -8.83
N VAL A 867 -8.06 3.33 -8.67
CA VAL A 867 -7.67 4.39 -7.73
C VAL A 867 -8.23 5.75 -8.13
N SER A 868 -8.36 6.07 -9.42
CA SER A 868 -8.99 7.35 -9.81
C SER A 868 -10.48 7.46 -9.43
N TYR A 869 -11.15 6.35 -9.09
CA TYR A 869 -12.59 6.33 -8.79
C TYR A 869 -12.94 5.87 -7.38
N VAL A 870 -12.14 5.01 -6.76
CA VAL A 870 -12.43 4.45 -5.43
C VAL A 870 -11.72 5.23 -4.33
N SER A 871 -10.76 6.09 -4.69
CA SER A 871 -9.95 6.82 -3.71
C SER A 871 -10.54 8.17 -3.28
N ASN A 872 -11.84 8.18 -2.94
CA ASN A 872 -12.50 9.26 -2.18
C ASN A 872 -11.78 9.64 -0.85
N GLN A 873 -10.63 9.00 -0.54
CA GLN A 873 -9.99 9.06 0.75
C GLN A 873 -8.47 9.35 0.76
N TRP A 874 -7.67 9.28 -0.33
CA TRP A 874 -6.25 9.73 -0.29
C TRP A 874 -5.55 10.08 -1.61
N PHE A 875 -6.00 9.54 -2.76
CA PHE A 875 -5.28 9.61 -4.03
C PHE A 875 -6.07 10.25 -5.17
N GLU A 876 -7.20 10.87 -4.82
CA GLU A 876 -8.12 11.51 -5.73
C GLU A 876 -7.40 12.58 -6.56
N GLY A 877 -7.60 12.54 -7.88
CA GLY A 877 -7.01 13.52 -8.80
C GLY A 877 -5.50 13.38 -9.04
N VAL A 878 -4.78 12.39 -8.51
CA VAL A 878 -3.34 12.21 -8.82
C VAL A 878 -3.18 11.56 -10.20
N SER A 879 -2.36 12.15 -11.08
CA SER A 879 -1.99 11.55 -12.37
C SER A 879 -0.84 10.60 -12.13
N THR A 880 -1.12 9.30 -12.14
CA THR A 880 -0.10 8.26 -12.02
C THR A 880 0.22 7.71 -13.40
N PRO A 881 1.42 7.92 -13.94
CA PRO A 881 1.82 7.28 -15.19
C PRO A 881 1.91 5.76 -14.99
N LEU A 882 1.60 4.98 -16.02
CA LEU A 882 1.86 3.54 -16.01
C LEU A 882 3.37 3.32 -16.12
N VAL A 883 3.98 2.85 -15.03
CA VAL A 883 5.41 2.53 -14.95
C VAL A 883 5.57 1.03 -14.82
N VAL A 884 6.27 0.41 -15.78
CA VAL A 884 6.62 -1.02 -15.73
C VAL A 884 8.07 -1.16 -15.21
N PRO A 885 8.27 -1.61 -13.97
CA PRO A 885 9.60 -1.67 -13.35
C PRO A 885 10.36 -2.93 -13.78
N TRP A 886 10.94 -2.92 -14.98
CA TRP A 886 11.63 -4.09 -15.56
C TRP A 886 12.67 -4.70 -14.63
N SER A 887 13.44 -3.89 -13.91
CA SER A 887 14.45 -4.36 -12.94
C SER A 887 13.85 -5.21 -11.81
N SER A 888 12.74 -4.75 -11.22
CA SER A 888 12.02 -5.48 -10.17
C SER A 888 11.32 -6.74 -10.70
N LEU A 889 10.84 -6.71 -11.95
CA LEU A 889 10.21 -7.85 -12.59
C LEU A 889 11.21 -8.97 -12.87
N VAL A 890 12.40 -8.67 -13.40
CA VAL A 890 13.42 -9.68 -13.76
C VAL A 890 13.64 -10.72 -12.66
N PHE A 891 13.70 -10.29 -11.39
CA PHE A 891 13.86 -11.20 -10.25
C PHE A 891 12.77 -12.28 -10.18
N GLY A 892 11.49 -11.90 -10.24
CA GLY A 892 10.37 -12.86 -10.15
C GLY A 892 10.30 -13.83 -11.34
N TYR A 893 10.66 -13.35 -12.54
CA TYR A 893 10.69 -14.17 -13.74
C TYR A 893 11.86 -15.16 -13.71
N VAL A 894 13.06 -14.71 -13.33
CA VAL A 894 14.23 -15.57 -13.12
C VAL A 894 13.91 -16.64 -12.08
N LEU A 895 13.32 -16.26 -10.95
CA LEU A 895 12.90 -17.19 -9.91
C LEU A 895 11.92 -18.23 -10.47
N THR A 896 10.95 -17.83 -11.28
CA THR A 896 9.99 -18.77 -11.92
C THR A 896 10.69 -19.78 -12.82
N PHE A 897 11.66 -19.34 -13.65
CA PHE A 897 12.45 -20.24 -14.48
C PHE A 897 13.28 -21.22 -13.65
N VAL A 898 13.90 -20.75 -12.58
CA VAL A 898 14.65 -21.59 -11.64
C VAL A 898 13.73 -22.63 -11.00
N LEU A 899 12.55 -22.23 -10.53
CA LEU A 899 11.59 -23.15 -9.91
C LEU A 899 11.06 -24.20 -10.89
N CYS A 900 10.70 -23.81 -12.11
CA CYS A 900 10.32 -24.74 -13.16
C CYS A 900 11.45 -25.74 -13.45
N PHE A 901 12.68 -25.25 -13.61
CA PHE A 901 13.85 -26.09 -13.86
C PHE A 901 14.10 -27.09 -12.73
N LEU A 902 14.09 -26.62 -11.47
CA LEU A 902 14.24 -27.48 -10.29
C LEU A 902 13.12 -28.52 -10.20
N ALA A 903 11.88 -28.13 -10.53
CA ALA A 903 10.74 -29.03 -10.53
C ALA A 903 10.84 -30.16 -11.57
N ALA A 904 11.47 -29.88 -12.71
CA ALA A 904 11.72 -30.86 -13.76
C ALA A 904 12.97 -31.72 -13.50
N LEU A 905 13.90 -31.27 -12.65
CA LEU A 905 15.21 -31.90 -12.48
C LEU A 905 15.11 -33.34 -11.96
N TRP A 906 14.33 -33.56 -10.90
CA TRP A 906 14.13 -34.91 -10.35
C TRP A 906 13.46 -35.86 -11.35
N PRO A 907 12.29 -35.52 -11.95
CA PRO A 907 11.70 -36.34 -13.01
C PRO A 907 12.63 -36.60 -14.20
N ALA A 908 13.38 -35.59 -14.66
CA ALA A 908 14.29 -35.69 -15.81
C ALA A 908 15.46 -36.64 -15.53
N ILE A 909 16.10 -36.54 -14.37
CA ILE A 909 17.21 -37.43 -14.01
C ILE A 909 16.69 -38.87 -13.82
N SER A 910 15.52 -39.02 -13.19
CA SER A 910 14.91 -40.33 -12.97
C SER A 910 14.60 -41.05 -14.28
N SER A 911 14.12 -40.34 -15.31
CA SER A 911 13.82 -40.93 -16.61
C SER A 911 15.09 -41.28 -17.41
N GLY A 912 16.13 -40.46 -17.32
CA GLY A 912 17.43 -40.74 -17.96
C GLY A 912 18.17 -41.94 -17.36
N ARG A 913 18.02 -42.18 -16.05
CA ARG A 913 18.63 -43.33 -15.35
C ARG A 913 17.84 -44.63 -15.52
N ALA A 914 16.57 -44.57 -15.89
CA ALA A 914 15.75 -45.76 -16.06
C ALA A 914 16.29 -46.66 -17.19
N GLU A 915 16.32 -47.97 -16.93
CA GLU A 915 16.78 -48.96 -17.90
C GLU A 915 15.81 -49.04 -19.08
N PRO A 916 16.30 -49.14 -20.35
CA PRO A 916 15.44 -49.24 -21.52
C PRO A 916 14.39 -50.36 -21.42
N LEU A 917 14.79 -51.51 -20.88
CA LEU A 917 13.89 -52.65 -20.68
C LEU A 917 12.76 -52.31 -19.69
N SER A 918 13.08 -51.66 -18.56
CA SER A 918 12.08 -51.23 -17.58
C SER A 918 11.10 -50.20 -18.14
N LEU A 919 11.56 -49.32 -19.03
CA LEU A 919 10.73 -48.32 -19.71
C LEU A 919 9.79 -48.97 -20.73
N LEU A 920 10.29 -49.96 -21.49
CA LEU A 920 9.47 -50.72 -22.44
C LEU A 920 8.46 -51.65 -21.73
N GLN A 921 8.84 -52.26 -20.61
CA GLN A 921 7.96 -53.07 -19.77
C GLN A 921 6.86 -52.25 -19.10
N ALA A 922 7.10 -50.97 -18.81
CA ALA A 922 6.05 -50.07 -18.32
C ALA A 922 4.89 -49.96 -19.34
N GLY A 923 5.19 -50.06 -20.64
CA GLY A 923 4.18 -50.19 -21.70
C GLY A 923 3.39 -51.51 -21.64
N ARG A 924 4.04 -52.61 -21.27
CA ARG A 924 3.41 -53.94 -21.15
C ARG A 924 2.54 -54.12 -19.90
N ALA A 925 2.89 -53.45 -18.80
CA ALA A 925 2.03 -53.36 -17.61
C ALA A 925 0.87 -52.37 -17.80
N SER A 926 0.94 -51.52 -18.83
CA SER A 926 -0.13 -50.63 -19.29
C SER A 926 -0.92 -51.12 -20.49
N THR A 927 -0.55 -52.26 -21.09
CA THR A 927 -1.41 -53.15 -21.89
C THR A 927 -2.04 -54.20 -21.00
#